data_AF-A0A813VLD6-F1
#
_entry.id   AF-A0A813VLD6-F1
#
_cell.length_a   1.000
_cell.length_b   1.000
_cell.length_c   1.000
_cell.angle_alpha   90.00
_cell.angle_beta   90.00
_cell.angle_gamma   90.00
#
_symmetry.space_group_name_H-M   'P 1'
#
loop_
_entity.id
_entity.type
_entity.pdbx_description
1 polymer ?
#
loop_
_entity_poly.entity_id
_entity_poly.type
_entity_poly.pdbx_seq_one_letter_code
_entity_poly.pdbx_strand_id
1 'polypeptide(L)'
;MNILMENNILLKTDSYKVSHYKQYPKETICVYAYLESRGGDYPEQVFFGLQYILKKHLVGKVITKEYLEQAIQFWNQHFGYDLVDREMWQYIIEKYDGHLPIRIKAIPEGTVVPTGNVLMTVENTDPKCASLTTYLETILLQVWYPITIATNSREIKKILLRSLKRTGDPRVIKTQLHDFGFRGVSSYETSAIGACAHLTSFYGTDTISGCVLAHKYYSAKEMAANSIPASEHSTMVSWTREKEAEAYCNMLDMYPKGIIACVSDSYDIYNACEHIWGEQLHDKILARDGTLVVRSDSGDPLEVLERLMNILYAKFGGYVNEKGFKVLDKHVRLIQGDGVNMNSIKNIVNSFELNGFSTDNIVFGSGGALLQKFDRDTMRFAMKCSYVEITGMGGLPVAKDPITDRAKRNKPGRLKLVKETNDSYRTLSSLEHNNEYDLAEDQLVTVFENGKLLCEYSFDTIRANCDIDINRLEFMHIISLLRFEIMNDNNNNQNKIAIQRFVEYIQIKTVQPEPDYDCAFKFLKNYAQELGLQYRLIKIDQDRQAAVLTWLSSSTDKSILLNSHIDVVPVFEEHWIVPPFSGEIRDGKIYGRGTQDMKCVGIQYLEAIRRLKTAKYEPKRTIHCLFVPDEEIGGIRGMKVLRTLDEFKDLNVGFVLDEGLASETDVFQVFYGDRCALWIEITVKGNTGHGSRLIENTAAEKAQFIINEMLKYRTNSKECLEKSQTTDKPLQLGNITTVNLTKMSGGVQINVVPDQYTLGFDCRIEPNSYDSFKKFLDDLIQRVPKENNNEITINYLQDSGPLVLTDIEKPSWWLNSFKRTCEEMKCKLNWTIFPAGTDARYLRNVGYPAIGFSPMINTPVLLHDHNEYLHKDVFLHGIEIYVKLIENLTSETI
;
A
#
# COMPACT_ATOMS: atom_id res chain seq x y z
N MET A 1 28.12 -8.75 35.54
CA MET A 1 28.74 -9.29 34.31
C MET A 1 29.97 -8.46 34.04
N ASN A 2 31.17 -9.06 34.03
CA ASN A 2 32.45 -8.35 34.08
C ASN A 2 32.68 -7.56 32.78
N ILE A 3 33.21 -6.33 32.83
CA ILE A 3 33.56 -5.48 31.66
C ILE A 3 34.42 -6.25 30.63
N LEU A 4 35.18 -7.24 31.09
CA LEU A 4 35.99 -8.14 30.26
C LEU A 4 35.16 -9.00 29.27
N MET A 5 33.89 -9.33 29.56
CA MET A 5 33.06 -10.13 28.66
C MET A 5 32.55 -9.33 27.45
N GLU A 6 32.44 -8.00 27.55
CA GLU A 6 31.88 -7.15 26.49
C GLU A 6 32.77 -7.10 25.23
N ASN A 7 34.09 -7.26 25.40
CA ASN A 7 35.07 -7.24 24.32
C ASN A 7 35.38 -8.63 23.74
N ASN A 8 34.82 -9.70 24.31
CA ASN A 8 35.11 -11.05 23.89
C ASN A 8 34.39 -11.39 22.57
N ILE A 9 35.15 -11.52 21.48
CA ILE A 9 34.59 -11.77 20.13
C ILE A 9 33.81 -13.10 20.05
N LEU A 10 34.13 -14.09 20.91
CA LEU A 10 33.41 -15.38 20.97
C LEU A 10 31.98 -15.25 21.53
N LEU A 11 31.62 -14.08 22.07
CA LEU A 11 30.28 -13.81 22.58
C LEU A 11 29.49 -12.86 21.67
N LYS A 12 30.08 -12.39 20.56
CA LYS A 12 29.45 -11.47 19.59
C LYS A 12 28.87 -12.23 18.40
N THR A 13 28.19 -13.34 18.68
CA THR A 13 27.55 -14.17 17.66
C THR A 13 26.25 -14.76 18.15
N ASP A 14 25.39 -15.17 17.23
CA ASP A 14 24.20 -15.93 17.58
C ASP A 14 24.57 -17.32 18.09
N SER A 15 23.88 -17.81 19.13
CA SER A 15 24.20 -19.08 19.80
C SER A 15 24.37 -20.27 18.83
N TYR A 16 23.49 -20.41 17.83
CA TYR A 16 23.55 -21.53 16.88
C TYR A 16 24.86 -21.60 16.08
N LYS A 17 25.51 -20.45 15.83
CA LYS A 17 26.79 -20.35 15.11
C LYS A 17 27.94 -21.00 15.85
N VAL A 18 27.87 -21.13 17.18
CA VAL A 18 28.87 -21.84 18.00
C VAL A 18 29.00 -23.30 17.56
N SER A 19 27.90 -23.92 17.10
CA SER A 19 27.88 -25.32 16.66
C SER A 19 28.20 -25.53 15.17
N HIS A 20 28.27 -24.47 14.37
CA HIS A 20 28.33 -24.59 12.89
C HIS A 20 29.60 -25.23 12.36
N TYR A 21 30.72 -25.15 13.08
CA TYR A 21 31.96 -25.79 12.66
C TYR A 21 31.82 -27.31 12.46
N LYS A 22 30.91 -27.96 13.20
CA LYS A 22 30.55 -29.38 13.05
C LYS A 22 29.55 -29.66 11.93
N GLN A 23 28.89 -28.64 11.38
CA GLN A 23 27.80 -28.77 10.41
C GLN A 23 28.28 -28.58 8.97
N TYR A 24 29.38 -27.87 8.75
CA TYR A 24 30.01 -27.78 7.44
C TYR A 24 30.41 -29.18 6.95
N PRO A 25 30.44 -29.41 5.62
CA PRO A 25 31.02 -30.61 5.06
C PRO A 25 32.41 -30.88 5.66
N LYS A 26 32.72 -32.14 5.95
CA LYS A 26 34.04 -32.52 6.47
C LYS A 26 35.13 -32.03 5.51
N GLU A 27 36.25 -31.60 6.06
CA GLU A 27 37.38 -31.05 5.30
C GLU A 27 37.06 -29.78 4.49
N THR A 28 36.09 -28.98 4.92
CA THR A 28 35.89 -27.62 4.39
C THR A 28 37.07 -26.73 4.79
N ILE A 29 37.78 -26.19 3.80
CA ILE A 29 38.98 -25.37 3.97
C ILE A 29 38.74 -23.89 3.62
N CYS A 30 37.69 -23.56 2.89
CA CYS A 30 37.31 -22.18 2.63
C CYS A 30 35.80 -22.01 2.72
N VAL A 31 35.36 -20.93 3.36
CA VAL A 31 34.01 -20.43 3.31
C VAL A 31 34.10 -18.96 2.92
N TYR A 32 33.36 -18.60 1.87
CA TYR A 32 33.25 -17.25 1.34
C TYR A 32 31.79 -16.79 1.42
N ALA A 33 31.59 -15.64 2.04
CA ALA A 33 30.28 -15.03 2.22
C ALA A 33 30.28 -13.58 1.75
N TYR A 34 29.09 -13.05 1.48
CA TYR A 34 28.92 -11.68 1.03
C TYR A 34 27.72 -11.01 1.70
N LEU A 35 27.71 -9.68 1.76
CA LEU A 35 26.60 -8.85 2.25
C LEU A 35 26.03 -8.01 1.12
N GLU A 36 24.69 -7.95 1.06
CA GLU A 36 23.92 -7.08 0.17
C GLU A 36 22.65 -6.57 0.88
N SER A 37 22.13 -5.44 0.42
CA SER A 37 20.70 -5.13 0.51
C SER A 37 19.99 -5.77 -0.68
N ARG A 38 18.80 -6.35 -0.47
CA ARG A 38 17.98 -6.96 -1.53
C ARG A 38 16.88 -6.03 -2.05
N GLY A 39 17.01 -4.73 -1.79
CA GLY A 39 15.96 -3.72 -2.03
C GLY A 39 15.20 -3.37 -0.75
N GLY A 40 14.08 -2.68 -0.87
CA GLY A 40 13.31 -2.17 0.26
C GLY A 40 12.77 -0.78 -0.05
N ASP A 41 12.82 0.11 0.94
CA ASP A 41 12.26 1.47 0.82
C ASP A 41 13.07 2.40 -0.10
N TYR A 42 14.33 2.05 -0.39
CA TYR A 42 15.25 2.88 -1.18
C TYR A 42 15.83 2.12 -2.38
N PRO A 43 16.01 2.78 -3.54
CA PRO A 43 16.57 2.17 -4.74
C PRO A 43 18.10 2.00 -4.68
N GLU A 44 18.79 2.85 -3.91
CA GLU A 44 20.24 2.86 -3.70
C GLU A 44 20.57 3.04 -2.22
N GLN A 45 21.83 2.78 -1.85
CA GLN A 45 22.29 2.79 -0.47
C GLN A 45 23.66 3.45 -0.33
N VAL A 46 23.89 4.14 0.79
CA VAL A 46 25.18 4.73 1.16
C VAL A 46 25.94 3.74 2.04
N PHE A 47 27.03 3.16 1.56
CA PHE A 47 27.82 2.23 2.36
C PHE A 47 28.59 2.96 3.46
N PHE A 48 28.26 2.73 4.74
CA PHE A 48 28.89 3.42 5.87
C PHE A 48 28.84 2.55 7.14
N GLY A 49 29.86 2.66 8.00
CA GLY A 49 29.86 2.06 9.34
C GLY A 49 30.70 0.79 9.52
N LEU A 50 31.26 0.21 8.46
CA LEU A 50 32.07 -1.00 8.55
C LEU A 50 33.37 -0.75 9.31
N GLN A 51 34.09 0.34 9.02
CA GLN A 51 35.33 0.75 9.67
C GLN A 51 35.18 0.87 11.18
N TYR A 52 34.04 1.39 11.66
CA TYR A 52 33.70 1.39 13.08
C TYR A 52 33.68 -0.03 13.65
N ILE A 53 32.92 -0.94 13.02
CA ILE A 53 32.80 -2.34 13.44
C ILE A 53 34.17 -3.02 13.44
N LEU A 54 34.97 -2.83 12.37
CA LEU A 54 36.30 -3.42 12.24
C LEU A 54 37.23 -2.94 13.35
N LYS A 55 37.38 -1.63 13.53
CA LYS A 55 38.26 -1.04 14.54
C LYS A 55 37.84 -1.42 15.97
N LYS A 56 36.53 -1.47 16.25
CA LYS A 56 36.03 -1.75 17.59
C LYS A 56 36.08 -3.23 17.95
N HIS A 57 35.91 -4.14 16.98
CA HIS A 57 35.65 -5.55 17.29
C HIS A 57 36.59 -6.56 16.64
N LEU A 58 37.28 -6.22 15.55
CA LEU A 58 38.06 -7.19 14.76
C LEU A 58 39.55 -6.86 14.67
N VAL A 59 39.95 -5.58 14.80
CA VAL A 59 41.34 -5.15 14.71
C VAL A 59 42.12 -5.52 15.98
N GLY A 60 43.33 -6.04 15.78
CA GLY A 60 44.25 -6.41 16.84
C GLY A 60 43.98 -7.78 17.44
N LYS A 61 44.39 -7.94 18.70
CA LYS A 61 44.26 -9.17 19.48
C LYS A 61 42.87 -9.23 20.13
N VAL A 62 41.94 -9.92 19.48
CA VAL A 62 40.53 -9.98 19.88
C VAL A 62 40.15 -11.27 20.61
N ILE A 63 41.07 -12.23 20.66
CA ILE A 63 40.94 -13.46 21.45
C ILE A 63 42.22 -13.74 22.22
N THR A 64 42.08 -14.09 23.50
CA THR A 64 43.16 -14.50 24.40
C THR A 64 42.81 -15.83 25.07
N LYS A 65 43.75 -16.45 25.80
CA LYS A 65 43.47 -17.68 26.55
C LYS A 65 42.37 -17.46 27.58
N GLU A 66 42.41 -16.33 28.27
CA GLU A 66 41.42 -15.94 29.28
C GLU A 66 40.03 -15.73 28.65
N TYR A 67 39.97 -15.09 27.47
CA TYR A 67 38.70 -14.93 26.74
C TYR A 67 38.15 -16.26 26.23
N LEU A 68 39.00 -17.18 25.78
CA LEU A 68 38.57 -18.50 25.37
C LEU A 68 37.99 -19.29 26.55
N GLU A 69 38.67 -19.31 27.69
CA GLU A 69 38.20 -19.98 28.91
C GLU A 69 36.86 -19.41 29.40
N GLN A 70 36.72 -18.08 29.40
CA GLN A 70 35.47 -17.40 29.76
C GLN A 70 34.34 -17.76 28.80
N ALA A 71 34.60 -17.76 27.49
CA ALA A 71 33.59 -18.11 26.49
C ALA A 71 33.16 -19.58 26.63
N ILE A 72 34.10 -20.49 26.87
CA ILE A 72 33.81 -21.91 27.14
C ILE A 72 32.90 -22.03 28.36
N GLN A 73 33.23 -21.35 29.46
CA GLN A 73 32.40 -21.38 30.67
C GLN A 73 30.98 -20.89 30.38
N PHE A 74 30.85 -19.77 29.66
CA PHE A 74 29.55 -19.19 29.28
C PHE A 74 28.75 -20.15 28.39
N TRP A 75 29.35 -20.67 27.31
CA TRP A 75 28.67 -21.54 26.37
C TRP A 75 28.29 -22.89 26.98
N ASN A 76 29.15 -23.47 27.83
CA ASN A 76 28.83 -24.70 28.56
C ASN A 76 27.62 -24.52 29.47
N GLN A 77 27.50 -23.37 30.14
CA GLN A 77 26.31 -23.05 30.93
C GLN A 77 25.09 -22.82 30.04
N HIS A 78 25.25 -22.13 28.91
CA HIS A 78 24.16 -21.81 27.98
C HIS A 78 23.56 -23.07 27.32
N PHE A 79 24.40 -24.03 26.93
CA PHE A 79 23.97 -25.25 26.23
C PHE A 79 23.83 -26.48 27.13
N GLY A 80 24.42 -26.46 28.32
CA GLY A 80 24.49 -27.62 29.23
C GLY A 80 25.57 -28.65 28.86
N TYR A 81 26.35 -28.42 27.79
CA TYR A 81 27.45 -29.26 27.34
C TYR A 81 28.42 -28.47 26.43
N ASP A 82 29.60 -29.02 26.16
CA ASP A 82 30.67 -28.34 25.41
C ASP A 82 30.46 -28.39 23.89
N LEU A 83 30.26 -27.22 23.31
CA LEU A 83 30.08 -26.99 21.87
C LEU A 83 31.13 -26.08 21.26
N VAL A 84 32.06 -25.53 22.04
CA VAL A 84 33.01 -24.55 21.53
C VAL A 84 34.08 -25.25 20.70
N ASP A 85 34.40 -24.71 19.52
CA ASP A 85 35.54 -25.14 18.71
C ASP A 85 36.87 -24.71 19.34
N ARG A 86 37.26 -25.41 20.41
CA ARG A 86 38.48 -25.11 21.16
C ARG A 86 39.72 -25.18 20.28
N GLU A 87 39.74 -26.11 19.33
CA GLU A 87 40.89 -26.33 18.45
C GLU A 87 41.12 -25.14 17.53
N MET A 88 40.09 -24.65 16.84
CA MET A 88 40.21 -23.47 15.98
C MET A 88 40.60 -22.23 16.80
N TRP A 89 39.93 -21.97 17.93
CA TRP A 89 40.20 -20.76 18.71
C TRP A 89 41.59 -20.79 19.37
N GLN A 90 42.03 -21.94 19.89
CA GLN A 90 43.39 -22.13 20.39
C GLN A 90 44.43 -21.94 19.28
N TYR A 91 44.16 -22.49 18.09
CA TYR A 91 45.02 -22.31 16.92
C TYR A 91 45.15 -20.83 16.51
N ILE A 92 44.07 -20.05 16.56
CA ILE A 92 44.12 -18.60 16.30
C ILE A 92 44.97 -17.88 17.35
N ILE A 93 44.84 -18.24 18.63
CA ILE A 93 45.67 -17.68 19.70
C ILE A 93 47.15 -17.99 19.47
N GLU A 94 47.49 -19.23 19.12
CA GLU A 94 48.88 -19.69 19.02
C GLU A 94 49.57 -19.24 17.74
N LYS A 95 48.90 -19.34 16.59
CA LYS A 95 49.48 -19.04 15.28
C LYS A 95 49.41 -17.56 14.92
N TYR A 96 48.31 -16.91 15.29
CA TYR A 96 48.02 -15.52 14.89
C TYR A 96 48.05 -14.53 16.06
N ASP A 97 48.54 -14.94 17.24
CA ASP A 97 48.52 -14.13 18.47
C ASP A 97 47.13 -13.52 18.75
N GLY A 98 46.07 -14.31 18.47
CA GLY A 98 44.69 -13.88 18.66
C GLY A 98 44.14 -12.88 17.62
N HIS A 99 44.85 -12.68 16.51
CA HIS A 99 44.35 -11.91 15.36
C HIS A 99 43.53 -12.83 14.44
N LEU A 100 42.35 -12.37 14.00
CA LEU A 100 41.45 -13.22 13.20
C LEU A 100 41.98 -13.43 11.78
N PRO A 101 42.23 -14.69 11.33
CA PRO A 101 42.67 -14.99 9.97
C PRO A 101 41.50 -14.93 8.97
N ILE A 102 41.00 -13.72 8.75
CA ILE A 102 39.90 -13.38 7.84
C ILE A 102 40.37 -12.26 6.91
N ARG A 103 39.89 -12.30 5.66
CA ARG A 103 39.95 -11.20 4.71
C ARG A 103 38.55 -10.64 4.50
N ILE A 104 38.42 -9.32 4.60
CA ILE A 104 37.19 -8.59 4.26
C ILE A 104 37.52 -7.62 3.13
N LYS A 105 36.78 -7.76 2.02
CA LYS A 105 36.72 -6.72 1.00
C LYS A 105 35.42 -5.96 1.11
N ALA A 106 35.44 -4.66 0.88
CA ALA A 106 34.25 -3.83 0.87
C ALA A 106 34.38 -2.67 -0.12
N ILE A 107 33.26 -2.15 -0.59
CA ILE A 107 33.24 -0.88 -1.33
C ILE A 107 33.72 0.25 -0.37
N PRO A 108 34.47 1.27 -0.85
CA PRO A 108 34.85 2.41 -0.03
C PRO A 108 33.66 3.06 0.69
N GLU A 109 33.83 3.46 1.95
CA GLU A 109 32.75 4.11 2.71
C GLU A 109 32.36 5.46 2.09
N GLY A 110 31.07 5.77 2.17
CA GLY A 110 30.42 6.89 1.49
C GLY A 110 30.02 6.59 0.04
N THR A 111 30.45 5.48 -0.54
CA THR A 111 30.03 5.13 -1.92
C THR A 111 28.54 4.81 -1.97
N VAL A 112 27.87 5.34 -2.99
CA VAL A 112 26.45 5.11 -3.27
C VAL A 112 26.31 3.97 -4.26
N VAL A 113 25.62 2.90 -3.87
CA VAL A 113 25.48 1.68 -4.68
C VAL A 113 24.00 1.32 -4.82
N PRO A 114 23.50 0.97 -6.02
CA PRO A 114 22.15 0.44 -6.18
C PRO A 114 21.93 -0.80 -5.31
N THR A 115 20.72 -0.96 -4.77
CA THR A 115 20.35 -2.18 -4.03
C THR A 115 20.43 -3.43 -4.93
N GLY A 116 20.56 -4.60 -4.33
CA GLY A 116 20.78 -5.86 -5.03
C GLY A 116 22.24 -6.13 -5.40
N ASN A 117 23.17 -5.27 -4.98
CA ASN A 117 24.60 -5.41 -5.22
C ASN A 117 25.40 -5.79 -3.96
N VAL A 118 26.50 -6.53 -4.17
CA VAL A 118 27.46 -6.86 -3.13
C VAL A 118 28.15 -5.60 -2.62
N LEU A 119 28.20 -5.46 -1.29
CA LEU A 119 28.86 -4.33 -0.62
C LEU A 119 30.13 -4.76 0.11
N MET A 120 30.13 -6.00 0.60
CA MET A 120 31.20 -6.57 1.40
C MET A 120 31.28 -8.09 1.16
N THR A 121 32.49 -8.62 1.16
CA THR A 121 32.77 -10.06 1.08
C THR A 121 33.71 -10.45 2.21
N VAL A 122 33.51 -11.63 2.79
CA VAL A 122 34.25 -12.15 3.95
C VAL A 122 34.72 -13.56 3.61
N GLU A 123 36.00 -13.84 3.79
CA GLU A 123 36.57 -15.18 3.62
C GLU A 123 37.65 -15.46 4.66
N ASN A 124 37.83 -16.74 5.03
CA ASN A 124 38.95 -17.15 5.86
C ASN A 124 40.25 -17.20 5.05
N THR A 125 41.36 -16.84 5.68
CA THR A 125 42.70 -16.87 5.06
C THR A 125 43.52 -18.09 5.48
N ASP A 126 43.05 -18.84 6.50
CA ASP A 126 43.63 -20.10 6.93
C ASP A 126 42.61 -21.25 6.82
N PRO A 127 42.98 -22.39 6.21
CA PRO A 127 42.13 -23.57 6.09
C PRO A 127 41.50 -24.07 7.39
N LYS A 128 42.19 -23.94 8.53
CA LYS A 128 41.68 -24.38 9.83
C LYS A 128 40.59 -23.45 10.42
N CYS A 129 40.34 -22.32 9.77
CA CYS A 129 39.44 -21.29 10.26
C CYS A 129 38.22 -21.08 9.34
N ALA A 130 37.84 -22.09 8.55
CA ALA A 130 36.75 -21.99 7.58
C ALA A 130 35.40 -21.57 8.21
N SER A 131 35.07 -22.10 9.39
CA SER A 131 33.84 -21.77 10.11
C SER A 131 33.80 -20.33 10.65
N LEU A 132 34.97 -19.67 10.80
CA LEU A 132 35.08 -18.30 11.31
C LEU A 132 34.36 -17.29 10.41
N THR A 133 34.33 -17.51 9.10
CA THR A 133 33.69 -16.60 8.12
C THR A 133 32.23 -16.30 8.49
N THR A 134 31.41 -17.33 8.76
CA THR A 134 30.00 -17.14 9.10
C THR A 134 29.75 -16.99 10.59
N TYR A 135 30.74 -17.30 11.44
CA TYR A 135 30.71 -16.96 12.85
C TYR A 135 30.64 -15.44 13.06
N LEU A 136 31.33 -14.67 12.22
CA LEU A 136 31.35 -13.21 12.26
C LEU A 136 30.13 -12.53 11.61
N GLU A 137 29.22 -13.30 10.99
CA GLU A 137 28.04 -12.73 10.33
C GLU A 137 27.24 -11.81 11.25
N THR A 138 27.01 -12.23 12.50
CA THR A 138 26.15 -11.50 13.44
C THR A 138 26.65 -10.08 13.70
N ILE A 139 27.95 -9.94 13.99
CA ILE A 139 28.55 -8.63 14.30
C ILE A 139 28.74 -7.78 13.04
N LEU A 140 29.10 -8.38 11.91
CA LEU A 140 29.28 -7.66 10.65
C LEU A 140 27.96 -7.20 10.04
N LEU A 141 26.89 -7.99 10.16
CA LEU A 141 25.58 -7.67 9.61
C LEU A 141 24.97 -6.44 10.28
N GLN A 142 25.38 -6.08 11.50
CA GLN A 142 24.95 -4.84 12.18
C GLN A 142 25.28 -3.56 11.39
N VAL A 143 26.15 -3.63 10.38
CA VAL A 143 26.40 -2.54 9.42
C VAL A 143 25.13 -2.10 8.68
N TRP A 144 24.07 -2.93 8.66
CA TRP A 144 22.77 -2.55 8.12
C TRP A 144 22.24 -1.23 8.70
N TYR A 145 22.48 -0.99 10.00
CA TYR A 145 21.97 0.17 10.71
C TYR A 145 22.59 1.48 10.21
N PRO A 146 23.93 1.69 10.28
CA PRO A 146 24.54 2.91 9.76
C PRO A 146 24.29 3.12 8.26
N ILE A 147 24.24 2.06 7.44
CA ILE A 147 23.88 2.17 6.02
C ILE A 147 22.47 2.73 5.85
N THR A 148 21.50 2.21 6.60
CA THR A 148 20.10 2.64 6.50
C THR A 148 19.93 4.10 6.92
N ILE A 149 20.57 4.52 8.02
CA ILE A 149 20.48 5.90 8.50
C ILE A 149 21.17 6.90 7.54
N ALA A 150 22.36 6.56 7.03
CA ALA A 150 23.07 7.38 6.05
C ALA A 150 22.25 7.51 4.75
N THR A 151 21.64 6.41 4.30
CA THR A 151 20.77 6.38 3.12
C THR A 151 19.53 7.23 3.31
N ASN A 152 18.78 7.05 4.40
CA ASN A 152 17.59 7.84 4.71
C ASN A 152 17.92 9.35 4.78
N SER A 153 19.00 9.71 5.47
CA SER A 153 19.45 11.10 5.55
C SER A 153 19.77 11.67 4.16
N ARG A 154 20.44 10.90 3.31
CA ARG A 154 20.75 11.32 1.95
C ARG A 154 19.50 11.46 1.07
N GLU A 155 18.50 10.59 1.21
CA GLU A 155 17.24 10.71 0.49
C GLU A 155 16.45 11.95 0.92
N ILE A 156 16.40 12.25 2.23
CA ILE A 156 15.81 13.50 2.72
C ILE A 156 16.58 14.71 2.16
N LYS A 157 17.92 14.65 2.11
CA LYS A 157 18.76 15.69 1.50
C LYS A 157 18.39 15.91 0.03
N LYS A 158 18.11 14.87 -0.76
CA LYS A 158 17.63 15.02 -2.15
C LYS A 158 16.29 15.75 -2.24
N ILE A 159 15.35 15.44 -1.35
CA ILE A 159 14.02 16.09 -1.30
C ILE A 159 14.19 17.58 -1.01
N LEU A 160 14.93 17.91 0.05
CA LEU A 160 15.18 19.29 0.47
C LEU A 160 15.96 20.06 -0.58
N LEU A 161 17.00 19.47 -1.18
CA LEU A 161 17.83 20.13 -2.19
C LEU A 161 17.02 20.46 -3.46
N ARG A 162 16.11 19.58 -3.88
CA ARG A 162 15.20 19.86 -5.00
C ARG A 162 14.27 21.03 -4.68
N SER A 163 13.68 21.03 -3.49
CA SER A 163 12.78 22.10 -3.08
C SER A 163 13.52 23.44 -2.97
N LEU A 164 14.67 23.49 -2.28
CA LEU A 164 15.53 24.67 -2.23
C LEU A 164 15.97 25.15 -3.61
N LYS A 165 16.29 24.24 -4.54
CA LYS A 165 16.64 24.66 -5.91
C LYS A 165 15.47 25.34 -6.62
N ARG A 166 14.23 24.91 -6.38
CA ARG A 166 13.04 25.53 -6.96
C ARG A 166 12.61 26.80 -6.25
N THR A 167 12.72 26.85 -4.92
CA THR A 167 12.04 27.85 -4.11
C THR A 167 12.98 28.75 -3.29
N GLY A 168 14.24 28.36 -3.07
CA GLY A 168 15.15 29.03 -2.12
C GLY A 168 16.64 28.93 -2.47
N ASP A 169 17.51 28.79 -1.49
CA ASP A 169 18.96 28.74 -1.65
C ASP A 169 19.55 27.35 -1.33
N PRO A 170 19.98 26.56 -2.34
CA PRO A 170 20.61 25.26 -2.12
C PRO A 170 21.84 25.28 -1.19
N ARG A 171 22.50 26.43 -0.99
CA ARG A 171 23.70 26.53 -0.14
C ARG A 171 23.40 26.25 1.33
N VAL A 172 22.15 26.40 1.77
CA VAL A 172 21.74 26.15 3.17
C VAL A 172 21.51 24.67 3.48
N ILE A 173 21.58 23.77 2.50
CA ILE A 173 21.22 22.35 2.63
C ILE A 173 21.88 21.64 3.81
N LYS A 174 23.11 22.03 4.17
CA LYS A 174 23.91 21.38 5.21
C LYS A 174 23.23 21.39 6.58
N THR A 175 22.37 22.36 6.86
CA THR A 175 21.73 22.57 8.17
C THR A 175 20.21 22.46 8.13
N GLN A 176 19.66 21.91 7.04
CA GLN A 176 18.20 21.87 6.82
C GLN A 176 17.50 20.71 7.51
N LEU A 177 18.24 19.68 7.93
CA LEU A 177 17.76 18.63 8.81
C LEU A 177 18.72 18.50 9.99
N HIS A 178 18.17 18.64 11.19
CA HIS A 178 18.86 18.56 12.47
C HIS A 178 18.47 17.29 13.20
N ASP A 179 19.45 16.59 13.74
CA ASP A 179 19.23 15.36 14.49
C ASP A 179 18.86 15.64 15.96
N PHE A 180 17.64 15.25 16.35
CA PHE A 180 17.10 15.29 17.72
C PHE A 180 16.99 13.90 18.36
N GLY A 181 17.66 12.90 17.77
CA GLY A 181 17.41 11.48 18.03
C GLY A 181 18.03 10.90 19.29
N PHE A 182 18.94 11.59 19.98
CA PHE A 182 19.71 11.03 21.10
C PHE A 182 18.83 10.33 22.15
N ARG A 183 17.75 10.99 22.60
CA ARG A 183 16.84 10.43 23.61
C ARG A 183 15.92 9.33 23.09
N GLY A 184 15.78 9.22 21.77
CA GLY A 184 14.80 8.36 21.09
C GLY A 184 15.36 7.03 20.60
N VAL A 185 16.65 6.75 20.81
CA VAL A 185 17.29 5.51 20.37
C VAL A 185 17.44 4.47 21.48
N SER A 186 17.68 3.23 21.09
CA SER A 186 17.73 2.06 21.99
C SER A 186 18.96 1.98 22.91
N SER A 187 20.06 2.67 22.58
CA SER A 187 21.27 2.66 23.40
C SER A 187 22.18 3.86 23.10
N TYR A 188 23.15 4.11 23.98
CA TYR A 188 24.20 5.11 23.73
C TYR A 188 25.02 4.78 22.47
N GLU A 189 25.38 3.51 22.26
CA GLU A 189 26.11 3.10 21.06
C GLU A 189 25.28 3.31 19.79
N THR A 190 23.99 2.99 19.82
CA THR A 190 23.04 3.27 18.73
C THR A 190 23.02 4.78 18.43
N SER A 191 22.98 5.63 19.46
CA SER A 191 22.99 7.10 19.28
C SER A 191 24.23 7.57 18.53
N ALA A 192 25.40 7.02 18.90
CA ALA A 192 26.67 7.41 18.33
C ALA A 192 26.76 6.99 16.85
N ILE A 193 26.39 5.75 16.54
CA ILE A 193 26.43 5.20 15.18
C ILE A 193 25.42 5.92 14.28
N GLY A 194 24.17 6.04 14.75
CA GLY A 194 23.08 6.65 13.99
C GLY A 194 23.35 8.12 13.70
N ALA A 195 23.72 8.90 14.71
CA ALA A 195 24.05 10.31 14.52
C ALA A 195 25.27 10.47 13.59
N CYS A 196 26.34 9.70 13.77
CA CYS A 196 27.49 9.76 12.87
C CYS A 196 27.11 9.41 11.41
N ALA A 197 26.18 8.48 11.21
CA ALA A 197 25.66 8.14 9.89
C ALA A 197 24.83 9.28 9.28
N HIS A 198 23.97 9.93 10.06
CA HIS A 198 23.23 11.12 9.62
C HIS A 198 24.18 12.25 9.19
N LEU A 199 25.26 12.45 9.95
CA LEU A 199 26.27 13.48 9.69
C LEU A 199 27.04 13.28 8.38
N THR A 200 26.92 12.13 7.71
CA THR A 200 27.45 11.97 6.34
C THR A 200 26.73 12.90 5.35
N SER A 201 25.48 13.27 5.63
CA SER A 201 24.64 14.11 4.75
C SER A 201 24.47 15.55 5.25
N PHE A 202 24.36 15.73 6.58
CA PHE A 202 24.06 17.01 7.23
C PHE A 202 25.09 17.38 8.31
N TYR A 203 24.98 18.61 8.83
CA TYR A 203 25.91 19.23 9.79
C TYR A 203 25.21 19.71 11.07
N GLY A 204 23.94 19.38 11.28
CA GLY A 204 23.17 19.73 12.48
C GLY A 204 22.86 18.51 13.34
N THR A 205 23.25 18.51 14.61
CA THR A 205 22.88 17.45 15.57
C THR A 205 22.93 17.94 17.01
N ASP A 206 21.99 17.46 17.82
CA ASP A 206 22.06 17.52 19.29
C ASP A 206 22.54 16.17 19.89
N THR A 207 22.70 15.14 19.06
CA THR A 207 23.22 13.83 19.43
C THR A 207 24.75 13.83 19.42
N ILE A 208 25.34 14.45 20.45
CA ILE A 208 26.79 14.70 20.55
C ILE A 208 27.66 13.44 20.40
N SER A 209 27.13 12.28 20.77
CA SER A 209 27.81 10.98 20.65
C SER A 209 28.22 10.66 19.20
N GLY A 210 27.49 11.17 18.20
CA GLY A 210 27.85 11.06 16.78
C GLY A 210 29.14 11.79 16.42
N CYS A 211 29.32 13.02 16.91
CA CYS A 211 30.55 13.80 16.72
C CYS A 211 31.76 13.09 17.36
N VAL A 212 31.56 12.52 18.55
CA VAL A 212 32.60 11.74 19.25
C VAL A 212 33.01 10.51 18.44
N LEU A 213 32.04 9.78 17.87
CA LEU A 213 32.32 8.62 17.03
C LEU A 213 33.06 9.01 15.75
N ALA A 214 32.62 10.07 15.07
CA ALA A 214 33.27 10.59 13.86
C ALA A 214 34.74 10.95 14.12
N HIS A 215 35.03 11.61 15.24
CA HIS A 215 36.40 11.94 15.62
C HIS A 215 37.22 10.68 15.95
N LYS A 216 36.67 9.78 16.78
CA LYS A 216 37.40 8.60 17.27
C LYS A 216 37.69 7.55 16.20
N TYR A 217 36.74 7.28 15.30
CA TYR A 217 36.83 6.16 14.36
C TYR A 217 37.06 6.57 12.91
N TYR A 218 36.80 7.84 12.56
CA TYR A 218 36.90 8.36 11.20
C TYR A 218 37.81 9.58 11.08
N SER A 219 38.59 9.89 12.12
CA SER A 219 39.64 10.91 12.06
C SER A 219 39.12 12.27 11.55
N ALA A 220 37.90 12.65 11.94
CA ALA A 220 37.32 13.95 11.58
C ALA A 220 38.23 15.07 12.09
N LYS A 221 38.80 15.85 11.15
CA LYS A 221 39.79 16.89 11.42
C LYS A 221 39.18 18.10 12.10
N GLU A 222 37.97 18.46 11.68
CA GLU A 222 37.16 19.54 12.23
C GLU A 222 35.96 18.95 12.98
N MET A 223 35.26 19.81 13.72
CA MET A 223 34.00 19.42 14.35
C MET A 223 33.03 18.89 13.30
N ALA A 224 32.55 17.66 13.49
CA ALA A 224 31.71 16.99 12.49
C ALA A 224 30.39 17.73 12.27
N ALA A 225 29.82 18.33 13.32
CA ALA A 225 28.54 19.03 13.26
C ALA A 225 28.39 20.05 14.38
N ASN A 226 27.47 20.99 14.18
CA ASN A 226 27.20 22.08 15.10
C ASN A 226 25.77 22.03 15.63
N SER A 227 25.52 22.76 16.71
CA SER A 227 24.19 23.08 17.20
C SER A 227 24.13 24.56 17.61
N ILE A 228 22.94 25.02 17.99
CA ILE A 228 22.67 26.38 18.44
C ILE A 228 21.99 26.35 19.81
N PRO A 229 22.05 27.45 20.59
CA PRO A 229 21.23 27.57 21.79
C PRO A 229 19.74 27.40 21.44
N ALA A 230 19.09 26.45 22.10
CA ALA A 230 17.69 26.14 21.91
C ALA A 230 17.01 25.95 23.27
N SER A 231 15.77 26.42 23.39
CA SER A 231 14.94 26.12 24.56
C SER A 231 14.23 24.78 24.43
N GLU A 232 13.88 24.18 25.56
CA GLU A 232 12.87 23.12 25.65
C GLU A 232 11.71 23.56 26.56
N HIS A 233 10.61 22.81 26.59
CA HIS A 233 9.42 23.20 27.34
C HIS A 233 9.71 23.49 28.81
N SER A 234 10.60 22.73 29.48
CA SER A 234 10.96 22.96 30.89
C SER A 234 11.47 24.38 31.15
N THR A 235 12.29 24.91 30.23
CA THR A 235 12.84 26.27 30.30
C THR A 235 11.81 27.37 30.02
N MET A 236 10.68 27.03 29.41
CA MET A 236 9.56 27.96 29.17
C MET A 236 8.54 27.89 30.30
N VAL A 237 8.06 26.71 30.65
CA VAL A 237 6.97 26.54 31.63
C VAL A 237 7.41 26.83 33.07
N SER A 238 8.70 26.78 33.37
CA SER A 238 9.23 27.15 34.70
C SER A 238 9.05 28.62 35.04
N TRP A 239 8.80 29.48 34.05
CA TRP A 239 8.45 30.89 34.27
C TRP A 239 6.96 31.10 34.58
N THR A 240 6.13 30.05 34.43
CA THR A 240 4.66 30.07 34.42
C THR A 240 4.05 30.67 33.16
N ARG A 241 2.76 30.39 32.93
CA ARG A 241 2.03 30.80 31.73
C ARG A 241 1.94 32.32 31.60
N GLU A 242 1.75 33.00 32.71
CA GLU A 242 1.61 34.46 32.78
C GLU A 242 2.90 35.19 32.38
N LYS A 243 4.05 34.50 32.44
CA LYS A 243 5.36 35.05 32.13
C LYS A 243 6.04 34.40 30.93
N GLU A 244 5.26 33.79 30.04
CA GLU A 244 5.78 33.22 28.78
C GLU A 244 6.56 34.27 27.96
N ALA A 245 6.06 35.51 27.91
CA ALA A 245 6.76 36.63 27.27
C ALA A 245 8.09 37.00 27.95
N GLU A 246 8.17 36.91 29.29
CA GLU A 246 9.42 37.15 30.02
C GLU A 246 10.45 36.04 29.73
N ALA A 247 10.01 34.78 29.65
CA ALA A 247 10.86 33.64 29.28
C ALA A 247 11.45 33.80 27.88
N TYR A 248 10.61 34.19 26.92
CA TYR A 248 10.98 34.53 25.55
C TYR A 248 11.93 35.73 25.47
N CYS A 249 11.66 36.80 26.22
CA CYS A 249 12.56 37.96 26.30
C CYS A 249 13.94 37.58 26.87
N ASN A 250 13.96 36.72 27.91
CA ASN A 250 15.19 36.23 28.52
C ASN A 250 16.06 35.44 27.53
N MET A 251 15.46 34.63 26.64
CA MET A 251 16.20 33.98 25.56
C MET A 251 16.87 35.00 24.61
N LEU A 252 16.18 36.10 24.29
CA LEU A 252 16.74 37.15 23.47
C LEU A 252 17.89 37.90 24.19
N ASP A 253 17.77 38.10 25.50
CA ASP A 253 18.76 38.82 26.33
C ASP A 253 20.03 38.01 26.60
N MET A 254 19.89 36.72 26.91
CA MET A 254 21.05 35.85 27.19
C MET A 254 21.84 35.51 25.93
N TYR A 255 21.17 35.54 24.77
CA TYR A 255 21.77 35.25 23.47
C TYR A 255 21.53 36.40 22.50
N PRO A 256 22.16 37.57 22.69
CA PRO A 256 21.86 38.80 21.93
C PRO A 256 22.31 38.75 20.47
N LYS A 257 23.15 37.77 20.11
CA LYS A 257 23.68 37.57 18.76
C LYS A 257 23.51 36.12 18.32
N GLY A 258 23.54 35.92 17.00
CA GLY A 258 23.49 34.59 16.41
C GLY A 258 22.08 33.99 16.36
N ILE A 259 22.02 32.71 16.04
CA ILE A 259 20.77 31.98 15.84
C ILE A 259 20.35 31.33 17.16
N ILE A 260 19.09 31.48 17.54
CA ILE A 260 18.48 30.77 18.67
C ILE A 260 17.20 30.09 18.24
N ALA A 261 16.88 28.94 18.83
CA ALA A 261 15.58 28.29 18.64
C ALA A 261 14.72 28.36 19.89
N CYS A 262 13.46 28.77 19.76
CA CYS A 262 12.52 28.88 20.87
C CYS A 262 11.26 28.04 20.63
N VAL A 263 11.02 27.06 21.50
CA VAL A 263 9.78 26.26 21.50
C VAL A 263 8.64 27.17 21.91
N SER A 264 7.68 27.34 21.00
CA SER A 264 6.67 28.39 21.09
C SER A 264 5.25 27.87 21.31
N ASP A 265 5.08 26.56 21.47
CA ASP A 265 3.78 25.89 21.66
C ASP A 265 3.60 25.34 23.09
N SER A 266 4.28 25.93 24.09
CA SER A 266 4.11 25.49 25.48
C SER A 266 2.68 25.72 25.99
N TYR A 267 1.97 26.71 25.45
CA TYR A 267 0.56 26.98 25.76
C TYR A 267 -0.30 27.22 24.51
N ASP A 268 0.08 28.17 23.65
CA ASP A 268 -0.62 28.49 22.40
C ASP A 268 0.35 29.12 21.41
N ILE A 269 0.72 28.36 20.37
CA ILE A 269 1.72 28.79 19.39
C ILE A 269 1.26 29.97 18.53
N TYR A 270 -0.05 30.10 18.30
CA TYR A 270 -0.58 31.19 17.50
C TYR A 270 -0.53 32.49 18.29
N ASN A 271 -0.92 32.47 19.57
CA ASN A 271 -0.75 33.61 20.46
C ASN A 271 0.73 33.99 20.64
N ALA A 272 1.61 32.99 20.83
CA ALA A 272 3.05 33.23 20.95
C ALA A 272 3.61 33.94 19.71
N CYS A 273 3.26 33.48 18.50
CA CYS A 273 3.75 34.08 17.26
C CYS A 273 3.11 35.43 16.94
N GLU A 274 1.80 35.57 17.15
CA GLU A 274 1.06 36.77 16.75
C GLU A 274 1.24 37.93 17.72
N HIS A 275 1.15 37.66 19.03
CA HIS A 275 1.08 38.70 20.06
C HIS A 275 2.35 38.83 20.90
N ILE A 276 3.07 37.73 21.16
CA ILE A 276 4.30 37.82 21.95
C ILE A 276 5.48 38.17 21.03
N TRP A 277 5.80 37.31 20.08
CA TRP A 277 6.86 37.56 19.10
C TRP A 277 6.49 38.71 18.15
N GLY A 278 5.29 38.68 17.59
CA GLY A 278 4.84 39.64 16.58
C GLY A 278 4.47 41.03 17.09
N GLU A 279 4.30 41.24 18.40
CA GLU A 279 3.95 42.55 18.97
C GLU A 279 4.85 42.90 20.17
N GLN A 280 4.78 42.17 21.28
CA GLN A 280 5.49 42.54 22.52
C GLN A 280 7.02 42.56 22.37
N LEU A 281 7.58 41.60 21.63
CA LEU A 281 9.03 41.42 21.45
C LEU A 281 9.49 41.75 20.01
N HIS A 282 8.60 42.26 19.17
CA HIS A 282 8.84 42.50 17.75
C HIS A 282 10.07 43.37 17.49
N ASP A 283 10.11 44.56 18.08
CA ASP A 283 11.21 45.51 17.86
C ASP A 283 12.54 44.99 18.43
N LYS A 284 12.46 44.22 19.53
CA LYS A 284 13.63 43.57 20.11
C LYS A 284 14.19 42.50 19.16
N ILE A 285 13.34 41.75 18.47
CA ILE A 285 13.76 40.76 17.46
C ILE A 285 14.42 41.45 16.26
N LEU A 286 13.80 42.50 15.72
CA LEU A 286 14.33 43.23 14.56
C LEU A 286 15.63 43.99 14.87
N ALA A 287 15.89 44.32 16.13
CA ALA A 287 17.14 44.95 16.57
C ALA A 287 18.30 43.97 16.75
N ARG A 288 18.08 42.65 16.62
CA ARG A 288 19.12 41.63 16.85
C ARG A 288 20.11 41.51 15.71
N ASP A 289 21.36 41.25 16.08
CA ASP A 289 22.37 40.71 15.18
C ASP A 289 22.28 39.18 15.14
N GLY A 290 21.14 38.67 14.65
CA GLY A 290 20.82 37.24 14.74
C GLY A 290 19.42 36.86 14.27
N THR A 291 19.10 35.58 14.35
CA THR A 291 17.83 35.01 13.89
C THR A 291 17.16 34.23 15.01
N LEU A 292 15.89 34.54 15.28
CA LEU A 292 14.99 33.71 16.06
C LEU A 292 14.42 32.60 15.16
N VAL A 293 14.52 31.36 15.60
CA VAL A 293 13.88 30.21 14.96
C VAL A 293 12.73 29.78 15.86
N VAL A 294 11.49 30.06 15.43
CA VAL A 294 10.30 29.65 16.16
C VAL A 294 10.08 28.15 15.93
N ARG A 295 9.99 27.40 17.03
CA ARG A 295 9.82 25.94 17.01
C ARG A 295 8.39 25.55 17.37
N SER A 296 7.76 24.77 16.49
CA SER A 296 6.54 24.01 16.74
C SER A 296 6.87 22.56 17.09
N ASP A 297 6.21 22.02 18.12
CA ASP A 297 6.43 20.68 18.66
C ASP A 297 5.11 19.90 18.89
N SER A 298 3.99 20.38 18.34
CA SER A 298 2.67 19.77 18.46
C SER A 298 1.71 20.23 17.34
N GLY A 299 0.60 19.49 17.17
CA GLY A 299 -0.42 19.73 16.15
C GLY A 299 -0.13 19.07 14.80
N ASP A 300 -1.02 19.23 13.82
CA ASP A 300 -0.75 18.77 12.45
C ASP A 300 0.31 19.68 11.80
N PRO A 301 1.47 19.14 11.37
CA PRO A 301 2.55 19.98 10.85
C PRO A 301 2.16 20.81 9.62
N LEU A 302 1.25 20.34 8.75
CA LEU A 302 0.88 21.09 7.55
C LEU A 302 0.01 22.29 7.92
N GLU A 303 -1.03 22.06 8.72
CA GLU A 303 -1.94 23.12 9.17
C GLU A 303 -1.20 24.18 10.01
N VAL A 304 -0.42 23.72 11.00
CA VAL A 304 0.31 24.61 11.91
C VAL A 304 1.29 25.46 11.13
N LEU A 305 2.16 24.87 10.29
CA LEU A 305 3.20 25.62 9.61
C LEU A 305 2.64 26.62 8.58
N GLU A 306 1.57 26.27 7.87
CA GLU A 306 0.91 27.21 6.95
C GLU A 306 0.39 28.44 7.69
N ARG A 307 -0.31 28.23 8.81
CA ARG A 307 -0.83 29.32 9.64
C ARG A 307 0.29 30.16 10.25
N LEU A 308 1.36 29.53 10.75
CA LEU A 308 2.52 30.23 11.29
C LEU A 308 3.23 31.06 10.23
N MET A 309 3.40 30.54 9.02
CA MET A 309 3.99 31.30 7.91
C MET A 309 3.18 32.57 7.61
N ASN A 310 1.85 32.47 7.59
CA ASN A 310 0.97 33.63 7.37
C ASN A 310 1.07 34.65 8.51
N ILE A 311 1.05 34.21 9.78
CA ILE A 311 1.16 35.09 10.95
C ILE A 311 2.52 35.82 10.94
N LEU A 312 3.61 35.06 10.82
CA LEU A 312 4.96 35.63 10.89
C LEU A 312 5.23 36.56 9.70
N TYR A 313 4.78 36.20 8.49
CA TYR A 313 4.93 37.07 7.32
C TYR A 313 4.09 38.35 7.46
N ALA A 314 2.92 38.29 8.08
CA ALA A 314 2.10 39.48 8.34
C ALA A 314 2.72 40.40 9.41
N LYS A 315 3.35 39.84 10.45
CA LYS A 315 3.95 40.62 11.55
C LYS A 315 5.34 41.17 11.22
N PHE A 316 6.22 40.32 10.69
CA PHE A 316 7.63 40.68 10.43
C PHE A 316 7.90 41.09 8.98
N GLY A 317 7.00 40.77 8.05
CA GLY A 317 7.23 40.96 6.63
C GLY A 317 8.26 39.98 6.05
N GLY A 318 8.83 40.39 4.92
CA GLY A 318 9.78 39.58 4.17
C GLY A 318 9.96 40.15 2.76
N TYR A 319 10.48 39.33 1.86
CA TYR A 319 10.63 39.67 0.45
C TYR A 319 10.23 38.49 -0.43
N VAL A 320 10.06 38.74 -1.72
CA VAL A 320 9.93 37.67 -2.73
C VAL A 320 11.29 37.52 -3.39
N ASN A 321 11.85 36.30 -3.38
CA ASN A 321 13.16 36.04 -3.97
C ASN A 321 13.10 36.01 -5.50
N GLU A 322 14.27 35.86 -6.15
CA GLU A 322 14.39 35.79 -7.61
C GLU A 322 13.62 34.63 -8.26
N LYS A 323 13.19 33.63 -7.47
CA LYS A 323 12.43 32.47 -7.91
C LYS A 323 10.91 32.66 -7.75
N GLY A 324 10.47 33.81 -7.25
CA GLY A 324 9.04 34.14 -7.08
C GLY A 324 8.43 33.65 -5.75
N PHE A 325 9.24 33.21 -4.79
CA PHE A 325 8.76 32.70 -3.51
C PHE A 325 8.98 33.67 -2.35
N LYS A 326 8.02 33.72 -1.43
CA LYS A 326 8.09 34.53 -0.21
C LYS A 326 9.13 33.97 0.76
N VAL A 327 10.03 34.83 1.22
CA VAL A 327 11.03 34.58 2.26
C VAL A 327 10.77 35.55 3.41
N LEU A 328 10.67 35.04 4.63
CA LEU A 328 10.53 35.81 5.86
C LEU A 328 11.73 36.73 6.06
N ASP A 329 11.50 37.83 6.77
CA ASP A 329 12.59 38.67 7.27
C ASP A 329 13.70 37.84 7.93
N LYS A 330 14.96 38.19 7.69
CA LYS A 330 16.13 37.39 8.10
C LYS A 330 16.20 37.13 9.62
N HIS A 331 15.52 37.94 10.43
CA HIS A 331 15.52 37.79 11.88
C HIS A 331 14.58 36.68 12.37
N VAL A 332 13.71 36.11 11.52
CA VAL A 332 12.76 35.06 11.92
C VAL A 332 12.73 33.88 10.95
N ARG A 333 12.81 32.65 11.47
CA ARG A 333 12.64 31.39 10.72
C ARG A 333 11.80 30.39 11.51
N LEU A 334 11.42 29.28 10.88
CA LEU A 334 10.69 28.18 11.50
C LEU A 334 11.58 26.94 11.66
N ILE A 335 11.34 26.17 12.72
CA ILE A 335 11.77 24.77 12.82
C ILE A 335 10.60 23.89 13.24
N GLN A 336 10.31 22.85 12.46
CA GLN A 336 9.37 21.81 12.87
C GLN A 336 10.17 20.69 13.54
N GLY A 337 9.87 20.37 14.81
CA GLY A 337 10.58 19.35 15.59
C GLY A 337 9.78 18.06 15.83
N ASP A 338 8.45 18.14 15.78
CA ASP A 338 7.58 16.99 16.05
C ASP A 338 7.05 16.33 14.77
N GLY A 339 6.81 15.02 14.82
CA GLY A 339 6.25 14.24 13.71
C GLY A 339 7.15 14.13 12.46
N VAL A 340 8.36 14.69 12.49
CA VAL A 340 9.23 14.83 11.31
C VAL A 340 9.84 13.50 10.88
N ASN A 341 9.51 13.10 9.67
CA ASN A 341 10.07 11.99 8.89
C ASN A 341 10.13 12.35 7.39
N MET A 342 10.73 11.50 6.57
CA MET A 342 10.90 11.75 5.13
C MET A 342 9.58 12.12 4.40
N ASN A 343 8.48 11.44 4.70
CA ASN A 343 7.18 11.69 4.06
C ASN A 343 6.60 13.04 4.52
N SER A 344 6.64 13.33 5.81
CA SER A 344 6.18 14.64 6.32
C SER A 344 7.00 15.79 5.75
N ILE A 345 8.33 15.66 5.64
CA ILE A 345 9.19 16.69 5.04
C ILE A 345 8.78 16.93 3.58
N LYS A 346 8.60 15.85 2.81
CA LYS A 346 8.13 15.94 1.42
C LYS A 346 6.80 16.68 1.32
N ASN A 347 5.85 16.38 2.19
CA ASN A 347 4.54 17.02 2.18
C ASN A 347 4.63 18.51 2.58
N ILE A 348 5.42 18.83 3.61
CA ILE A 348 5.60 20.21 4.08
C ILE A 348 6.25 21.07 3.01
N VAL A 349 7.35 20.63 2.40
CA VAL A 349 8.02 21.44 1.37
C VAL A 349 7.18 21.61 0.11
N ASN A 350 6.36 20.60 -0.24
CA ASN A 350 5.40 20.72 -1.34
C ASN A 350 4.29 21.72 -1.00
N SER A 351 3.77 21.72 0.23
CA SER A 351 2.77 22.70 0.68
C SER A 351 3.33 24.12 0.67
N PHE A 352 4.57 24.31 1.14
CA PHE A 352 5.26 25.61 1.08
C PHE A 352 5.35 26.09 -0.37
N GLU A 353 5.77 25.22 -1.29
CA GLU A 353 5.87 25.55 -2.71
C GLU A 353 4.50 25.92 -3.31
N LEU A 354 3.44 25.14 -3.06
CA LEU A 354 2.09 25.44 -3.55
C LEU A 354 1.52 26.75 -3.01
N ASN A 355 1.85 27.10 -1.77
CA ASN A 355 1.42 28.33 -1.12
C ASN A 355 2.36 29.53 -1.38
N GLY A 356 3.36 29.37 -2.27
CA GLY A 356 4.27 30.43 -2.66
C GLY A 356 5.31 30.82 -1.60
N PHE A 357 5.58 29.95 -0.64
CA PHE A 357 6.63 30.10 0.37
C PHE A 357 7.92 29.38 -0.03
N SER A 358 9.04 30.01 0.26
CA SER A 358 10.36 29.41 0.08
C SER A 358 10.66 28.38 1.16
N THR A 359 11.38 27.32 0.80
CA THR A 359 11.97 26.38 1.77
C THR A 359 13.04 27.04 2.63
N ASP A 360 13.58 28.20 2.25
CA ASP A 360 14.51 28.99 3.08
C ASP A 360 13.93 29.38 4.45
N ASN A 361 12.60 29.35 4.58
CA ASN A 361 11.89 29.74 5.78
C ASN A 361 11.90 28.69 6.89
N ILE A 362 12.20 27.44 6.57
CA ILE A 362 12.05 26.32 7.48
C ILE A 362 13.30 25.45 7.53
N VAL A 363 13.59 24.93 8.73
CA VAL A 363 14.48 23.79 8.95
C VAL A 363 13.71 22.69 9.68
N PHE A 364 14.21 21.47 9.65
CA PHE A 364 13.53 20.32 10.24
C PHE A 364 14.37 19.71 11.36
N GLY A 365 13.76 19.38 12.48
CA GLY A 365 14.34 18.57 13.54
C GLY A 365 13.68 17.19 13.54
N SER A 366 14.46 16.10 13.49
CA SER A 366 13.90 14.75 13.51
C SER A 366 14.61 13.87 14.53
N GLY A 367 13.82 13.19 15.36
CA GLY A 367 14.30 12.34 16.45
C GLY A 367 14.21 10.84 16.14
N GLY A 368 13.28 10.15 16.79
CA GLY A 368 13.12 8.69 16.66
C GLY A 368 12.84 8.22 15.24
N ALA A 369 12.16 9.03 14.41
CA ALA A 369 11.94 8.71 13.00
C ALA A 369 13.21 8.83 12.14
N LEU A 370 14.22 9.57 12.60
CA LEU A 370 15.52 9.69 11.92
C LEU A 370 16.47 8.56 12.30
N LEU A 371 16.50 8.15 13.58
CA LEU A 371 17.53 7.24 14.10
C LEU A 371 17.02 5.88 14.60
N GLN A 372 15.72 5.69 14.87
CA GLN A 372 15.22 4.49 15.59
C GLN A 372 14.14 3.69 14.86
N LYS A 373 13.27 4.33 14.07
CA LYS A 373 12.15 3.66 13.38
C LYS A 373 12.60 2.91 12.11
N PHE A 374 13.67 2.13 12.23
CA PHE A 374 14.24 1.31 11.16
C PHE A 374 14.60 -0.08 11.70
N ASP A 375 14.50 -1.07 10.83
CA ASP A 375 14.98 -2.42 11.09
C ASP A 375 15.81 -2.94 9.90
N ARG A 376 16.43 -4.12 10.07
CA ARG A 376 17.28 -4.73 9.03
C ARG A 376 16.50 -4.95 7.72
N ASP A 377 15.19 -5.16 7.81
CA ASP A 377 14.33 -5.48 6.67
C ASP A 377 13.81 -4.25 5.92
N THR A 378 13.91 -3.04 6.50
CA THR A 378 13.71 -1.75 5.77
C THR A 378 14.47 -1.76 4.43
N MET A 379 15.70 -2.27 4.43
CA MET A 379 16.52 -2.46 3.22
C MET A 379 16.89 -3.94 2.99
N ARG A 380 16.17 -4.88 3.61
CA ARG A 380 16.30 -6.34 3.40
C ARG A 380 17.75 -6.85 3.43
N PHE A 381 18.56 -6.34 4.36
CA PHE A 381 19.99 -6.67 4.43
C PHE A 381 20.24 -8.12 4.77
N ALA A 382 21.14 -8.78 4.04
CA ALA A 382 21.50 -10.15 4.34
C ALA A 382 22.97 -10.43 4.04
N MET A 383 23.63 -11.18 4.92
CA MET A 383 24.91 -11.80 4.63
C MET A 383 24.73 -13.29 4.33
N LYS A 384 25.35 -13.83 3.29
CA LYS A 384 25.13 -15.23 2.85
C LYS A 384 26.41 -15.86 2.34
N CYS A 385 26.61 -17.14 2.64
CA CYS A 385 27.62 -17.96 2.00
C CYS A 385 27.27 -18.11 0.50
N SER A 386 28.26 -17.90 -0.37
CA SER A 386 28.11 -18.04 -1.83
C SER A 386 29.15 -18.97 -2.46
N TYR A 387 30.23 -19.28 -1.76
CA TYR A 387 31.26 -20.20 -2.23
C TYR A 387 31.91 -20.94 -1.05
N VAL A 388 32.23 -22.22 -1.25
CA VAL A 388 33.01 -23.02 -0.30
C VAL A 388 34.10 -23.80 -1.04
N GLU A 389 35.16 -24.18 -0.35
CA GLU A 389 36.18 -25.09 -0.87
C GLU A 389 36.36 -26.26 0.09
N ILE A 390 36.32 -27.47 -0.44
CA ILE A 390 36.38 -28.72 0.33
C ILE A 390 37.51 -29.57 -0.23
N THR A 391 38.36 -30.10 0.65
CA THR A 391 39.47 -30.97 0.25
C THR A 391 38.94 -32.15 -0.58
N GLY A 392 39.50 -32.33 -1.78
CA GLY A 392 39.10 -33.38 -2.72
C GLY A 392 37.89 -33.06 -3.61
N MET A 393 37.07 -32.06 -3.29
CA MET A 393 35.97 -31.58 -4.17
C MET A 393 36.28 -30.26 -4.87
N GLY A 394 37.29 -29.52 -4.39
CA GLY A 394 37.66 -28.21 -4.93
C GLY A 394 36.65 -27.12 -4.57
N GLY A 395 36.65 -26.05 -5.36
CA GLY A 395 35.80 -24.89 -5.19
C GLY A 395 34.37 -25.12 -5.69
N LEU A 396 33.38 -24.88 -4.82
CA LEU A 396 31.97 -25.10 -5.11
C LEU A 396 31.17 -23.80 -4.92
N PRO A 397 30.46 -23.31 -5.95
CA PRO A 397 29.47 -22.26 -5.77
C PRO A 397 28.26 -22.79 -4.99
N VAL A 398 27.75 -22.01 -4.04
CA VAL A 398 26.57 -22.39 -3.23
C VAL A 398 25.53 -21.29 -3.23
N ALA A 399 24.25 -21.67 -3.27
CA ALA A 399 23.13 -20.75 -3.15
C ALA A 399 21.90 -21.46 -2.55
N LYS A 400 21.11 -20.69 -1.79
CA LYS A 400 19.75 -21.02 -1.42
C LYS A 400 18.78 -20.49 -2.48
N ASP A 401 17.79 -21.29 -2.84
CA ASP A 401 16.73 -20.92 -3.77
C ASP A 401 15.36 -21.46 -3.28
N PRO A 402 14.71 -20.77 -2.32
CA PRO A 402 13.46 -21.24 -1.75
C PRO A 402 12.31 -21.20 -2.77
N ILE A 403 11.67 -22.34 -3.02
CA ILE A 403 10.55 -22.46 -3.97
C ILE A 403 9.38 -21.54 -3.60
N THR A 404 9.15 -21.34 -2.30
CA THR A 404 8.06 -20.52 -1.76
C THR A 404 8.34 -19.01 -1.75
N ASP A 405 9.58 -18.59 -2.02
CA ASP A 405 9.98 -17.19 -2.00
C ASP A 405 11.25 -16.99 -2.83
N ARG A 406 11.08 -16.90 -4.16
CA ARG A 406 12.18 -16.68 -5.10
C ARG A 406 12.92 -15.36 -4.87
N ALA A 407 12.29 -14.37 -4.22
CA ALA A 407 12.96 -13.10 -3.88
C ALA A 407 14.06 -13.30 -2.82
N LYS A 408 14.09 -14.45 -2.13
CA LYS A 408 15.15 -14.79 -1.17
C LYS A 408 16.37 -15.48 -1.79
N ARG A 409 16.37 -15.79 -3.09
CA ARG A 409 17.51 -16.38 -3.80
C ARG A 409 18.78 -15.53 -3.62
N ASN A 410 19.90 -16.15 -3.28
CA ASN A 410 21.20 -15.47 -3.16
C ASN A 410 22.11 -15.79 -4.36
N LYS A 411 23.16 -14.97 -4.52
CA LYS A 411 24.10 -15.08 -5.62
C LYS A 411 25.11 -16.21 -5.34
N PRO A 412 25.26 -17.21 -6.22
CA PRO A 412 26.29 -18.24 -6.12
C PRO A 412 27.66 -17.76 -6.61
N GLY A 413 28.73 -18.40 -6.13
CA GLY A 413 30.12 -18.17 -6.58
C GLY A 413 30.87 -17.09 -5.80
N ARG A 414 32.08 -16.78 -6.26
CA ARG A 414 32.83 -15.59 -5.82
C ARG A 414 32.27 -14.37 -6.53
N LEU A 415 32.24 -13.23 -5.85
CA LEU A 415 31.59 -12.02 -6.35
C LEU A 415 32.60 -10.87 -6.50
N LYS A 416 32.43 -10.10 -7.56
CA LYS A 416 33.04 -8.77 -7.75
C LYS A 416 31.94 -7.72 -7.84
N LEU A 417 32.22 -6.52 -7.39
CA LEU A 417 31.41 -5.35 -7.75
C LEU A 417 32.11 -4.65 -8.91
N VAL A 418 31.41 -4.39 -10.01
CA VAL A 418 31.98 -3.72 -11.19
C VAL A 418 31.29 -2.39 -11.43
N LYS A 419 32.05 -1.42 -11.94
CA LYS A 419 31.52 -0.11 -12.32
C LYS A 419 31.12 -0.14 -13.80
N GLU A 420 29.89 0.23 -14.09
CA GLU A 420 29.33 0.30 -15.43
C GLU A 420 29.67 1.63 -16.11
N THR A 421 29.52 1.69 -17.44
CA THR A 421 29.84 2.89 -18.26
C THR A 421 29.02 4.13 -17.90
N ASN A 422 27.86 3.96 -17.25
CA ASN A 422 27.00 5.02 -16.77
C ASN A 422 27.26 5.40 -15.30
N ASP A 423 28.43 5.02 -14.74
CA ASP A 423 28.78 5.14 -13.32
C ASP A 423 27.87 4.37 -12.34
N SER A 424 26.97 3.50 -12.83
CA SER A 424 26.24 2.56 -11.98
C SER A 424 27.15 1.41 -11.54
N TYR A 425 26.67 0.60 -10.59
CA TYR A 425 27.35 -0.62 -10.17
C TYR A 425 26.51 -1.86 -10.50
N ARG A 426 27.22 -2.96 -10.78
CA ARG A 426 26.63 -4.30 -10.93
C ARG A 426 27.50 -5.34 -10.24
N THR A 427 26.86 -6.35 -9.66
CA THR A 427 27.54 -7.50 -9.08
C THR A 427 27.74 -8.56 -10.13
N LEU A 428 28.97 -9.03 -10.24
CA LEU A 428 29.40 -10.03 -11.20
C LEU A 428 29.74 -11.33 -10.45
N SER A 429 29.17 -12.46 -10.89
CA SER A 429 29.48 -13.77 -10.31
C SER A 429 30.57 -14.49 -11.09
N SER A 430 31.41 -15.27 -10.39
CA SER A 430 32.41 -16.14 -11.00
C SER A 430 31.82 -17.26 -11.88
N LEU A 431 30.50 -17.38 -11.97
CA LEU A 431 29.80 -18.34 -12.83
C LEU A 431 29.36 -17.75 -14.18
N GLU A 432 29.59 -16.46 -14.43
CA GLU A 432 29.18 -15.84 -15.69
C GLU A 432 30.06 -16.33 -16.87
N HIS A 433 29.40 -16.78 -17.95
CA HIS A 433 30.00 -17.64 -18.98
C HIS A 433 30.91 -16.96 -20.03
N ASN A 434 31.42 -15.74 -19.78
CA ASN A 434 32.06 -14.92 -20.81
C ASN A 434 33.47 -14.41 -20.48
N ASN A 435 34.19 -15.00 -19.50
CA ASN A 435 35.47 -14.50 -18.95
C ASN A 435 35.42 -13.05 -18.41
N GLU A 436 34.24 -12.44 -18.35
CA GLU A 436 34.03 -11.08 -17.87
C GLU A 436 34.49 -10.95 -16.42
N TYR A 437 34.25 -11.99 -15.60
CA TYR A 437 34.66 -12.01 -14.22
C TYR A 437 36.18 -11.85 -14.05
N ASP A 438 36.98 -12.50 -14.87
CA ASP A 438 38.44 -12.45 -14.75
C ASP A 438 39.00 -11.10 -15.22
N LEU A 439 38.40 -10.52 -16.25
CA LEU A 439 38.83 -9.25 -16.84
C LEU A 439 38.34 -8.02 -16.07
N ALA A 440 37.22 -8.13 -15.35
CA ALA A 440 36.62 -6.98 -14.68
C ALA A 440 37.39 -6.53 -13.45
N GLU A 441 37.52 -5.21 -13.31
CA GLU A 441 38.09 -4.56 -12.13
C GLU A 441 37.10 -4.61 -10.96
N ASP A 442 37.53 -5.26 -9.87
CA ASP A 442 36.75 -5.34 -8.64
C ASP A 442 36.80 -4.01 -7.89
N GLN A 443 35.65 -3.40 -7.69
CA GLN A 443 35.49 -2.15 -6.94
C GLN A 443 35.52 -2.41 -5.43
N LEU A 444 35.42 -3.66 -4.98
CA LEU A 444 35.63 -4.02 -3.58
C LEU A 444 37.13 -4.03 -3.28
N VAL A 445 37.55 -3.23 -2.29
CA VAL A 445 38.94 -3.17 -1.84
C VAL A 445 39.11 -3.98 -0.56
N THR A 446 40.27 -4.61 -0.38
CA THR A 446 40.57 -5.32 0.88
C THR A 446 40.74 -4.31 2.01
N VAL A 447 39.74 -4.21 2.88
CA VAL A 447 39.73 -3.26 4.01
C VAL A 447 40.30 -3.85 5.29
N PHE A 448 40.25 -5.18 5.43
CA PHE A 448 40.77 -5.89 6.60
C PHE A 448 41.39 -7.21 6.18
N GLU A 449 42.54 -7.55 6.76
CA GLU A 449 43.15 -8.86 6.61
C GLU A 449 43.94 -9.24 7.87
N ASN A 450 43.71 -10.45 8.37
CA ASN A 450 44.52 -11.07 9.44
C ASN A 450 44.68 -10.18 10.69
N GLY A 451 43.57 -9.58 11.16
CA GLY A 451 43.55 -8.70 12.34
C GLY A 451 44.00 -7.26 12.10
N LYS A 452 44.32 -6.87 10.86
CA LYS A 452 44.78 -5.52 10.53
C LYS A 452 43.79 -4.80 9.63
N LEU A 453 43.55 -3.52 9.94
CA LEU A 453 42.87 -2.61 9.03
C LEU A 453 43.87 -2.18 7.95
N LEU A 454 43.48 -2.32 6.68
CA LEU A 454 44.33 -2.00 5.52
C LEU A 454 43.91 -0.72 4.80
N CYS A 455 42.63 -0.32 4.95
CA CYS A 455 42.11 0.92 4.41
C CYS A 455 41.41 1.70 5.50
N GLU A 456 41.71 2.99 5.59
CA GLU A 456 41.04 3.90 6.51
C GLU A 456 40.51 5.11 5.75
N TYR A 457 39.21 5.37 5.89
CA TYR A 457 38.53 6.51 5.30
C TYR A 457 38.34 7.59 6.35
N SER A 458 38.73 8.83 6.00
CA SER A 458 38.41 9.99 6.83
C SER A 458 36.94 10.36 6.70
N PHE A 459 36.36 10.97 7.73
CA PHE A 459 34.96 11.39 7.71
C PHE A 459 34.67 12.38 6.56
N ASP A 460 35.63 13.25 6.23
CA ASP A 460 35.53 14.20 5.12
C ASP A 460 35.52 13.48 3.76
N THR A 461 36.33 12.43 3.60
CA THR A 461 36.31 11.57 2.41
C THR A 461 34.95 10.90 2.24
N ILE A 462 34.37 10.37 3.32
CA ILE A 462 33.07 9.71 3.31
C ILE A 462 31.98 10.69 2.88
N ARG A 463 31.96 11.89 3.46
CA ARG A 463 31.05 12.98 3.08
C ARG A 463 31.16 13.33 1.60
N ALA A 464 32.38 13.47 1.10
CA ALA A 464 32.62 13.76 -0.32
C ALA A 464 32.12 12.64 -1.23
N ASN A 465 32.33 11.38 -0.86
CA ASN A 465 31.89 10.22 -1.63
C ASN A 465 30.36 10.12 -1.74
N CYS A 466 29.63 10.49 -0.67
CA CYS A 466 28.17 10.42 -0.66
C CYS A 466 27.47 11.74 -0.99
N ASP A 467 28.21 12.82 -1.28
CA ASP A 467 27.58 14.11 -1.56
C ASP A 467 26.72 14.06 -2.83
N ILE A 468 25.81 15.01 -2.93
CA ILE A 468 24.88 15.09 -4.05
C ILE A 468 25.37 16.20 -4.98
N ASP A 469 25.90 15.81 -6.14
CA ASP A 469 26.07 16.76 -7.24
C ASP A 469 24.68 17.17 -7.75
N ILE A 470 24.31 18.42 -7.48
CA ILE A 470 23.00 18.96 -7.82
C ILE A 470 22.74 19.02 -9.33
N ASN A 471 23.80 19.18 -10.14
CA ASN A 471 23.68 19.22 -11.60
C ASN A 471 23.50 17.80 -12.14
N ARG A 472 24.21 16.83 -11.56
CA ARG A 472 24.00 15.41 -11.85
C ARG A 472 22.63 14.92 -11.37
N LEU A 473 22.14 15.39 -10.23
CA LEU A 473 20.79 15.08 -9.74
C LEU A 473 19.73 15.55 -10.74
N GLU A 474 19.93 16.70 -11.38
CA GLU A 474 19.07 17.18 -12.46
C GLU A 474 19.26 16.41 -13.75
N PHE A 475 20.48 16.11 -14.19
CA PHE A 475 20.69 15.31 -15.39
C PHE A 475 20.10 13.89 -15.23
N MET A 476 20.25 13.29 -14.04
CA MET A 476 19.59 12.03 -13.69
C MET A 476 18.09 12.19 -13.47
N HIS A 477 17.59 13.34 -13.01
CA HIS A 477 16.16 13.63 -12.96
C HIS A 477 15.58 13.87 -14.34
N ILE A 478 16.31 14.48 -15.28
CA ILE A 478 15.95 14.71 -16.67
C ILE A 478 16.06 13.39 -17.44
N ILE A 479 17.05 12.55 -17.20
CA ILE A 479 17.12 11.19 -17.76
C ILE A 479 16.07 10.29 -17.12
N SER A 480 15.83 10.41 -15.81
CA SER A 480 14.73 9.75 -15.14
C SER A 480 13.41 10.30 -15.63
N LEU A 481 13.27 11.58 -15.92
CA LEU A 481 12.09 12.23 -16.49
C LEU A 481 11.98 11.94 -17.97
N LEU A 482 13.05 11.60 -18.70
CA LEU A 482 12.99 11.16 -20.10
C LEU A 482 12.65 9.68 -20.13
N ARG A 483 13.20 8.85 -19.24
CA ARG A 483 12.81 7.45 -19.05
C ARG A 483 11.40 7.34 -18.46
N PHE A 484 11.04 8.25 -17.56
CA PHE A 484 9.71 8.37 -16.96
C PHE A 484 8.77 9.01 -17.97
N GLU A 485 9.04 10.11 -18.68
CA GLU A 485 8.23 10.65 -19.78
C GLU A 485 8.02 9.59 -20.87
N ILE A 486 9.03 8.83 -21.28
CA ILE A 486 8.85 7.71 -22.21
C ILE A 486 7.92 6.61 -21.62
N MET A 487 7.89 6.40 -20.30
CA MET A 487 6.98 5.45 -19.63
C MET A 487 5.63 6.07 -19.16
N ASN A 488 5.55 7.38 -19.00
CA ASN A 488 4.56 8.13 -18.22
C ASN A 488 3.77 9.08 -19.13
N ASP A 489 4.30 9.52 -20.28
CA ASP A 489 3.46 9.93 -21.42
C ASP A 489 2.65 8.74 -21.92
N ASN A 490 3.25 7.54 -21.95
CA ASN A 490 2.51 6.33 -22.30
C ASN A 490 1.39 6.04 -21.28
N ASN A 491 1.66 6.05 -19.97
CA ASN A 491 0.61 5.83 -18.96
C ASN A 491 -0.40 6.98 -18.82
N ASN A 492 0.01 8.25 -18.86
CA ASN A 492 -0.92 9.38 -18.78
C ASN A 492 -1.80 9.49 -20.03
N ASN A 493 -1.25 9.21 -21.22
CA ASN A 493 -2.05 9.14 -22.44
C ASN A 493 -3.03 7.95 -22.37
N GLN A 494 -2.58 6.78 -21.91
CA GLN A 494 -3.46 5.63 -21.70
C GLN A 494 -4.59 5.92 -20.70
N ASN A 495 -4.32 6.63 -19.61
CA ASN A 495 -5.32 7.02 -18.61
C ASN A 495 -6.33 8.05 -19.16
N LYS A 496 -5.85 9.06 -19.90
CA LYS A 496 -6.72 10.05 -20.56
C LYS A 496 -7.65 9.40 -21.58
N ILE A 497 -7.13 8.50 -22.41
CA ILE A 497 -7.92 7.75 -23.39
C ILE A 497 -8.99 6.89 -22.69
N ALA A 498 -8.63 6.21 -21.60
CA ALA A 498 -9.57 5.38 -20.84
C ALA A 498 -10.73 6.19 -20.27
N ILE A 499 -10.44 7.34 -19.66
CA ILE A 499 -11.47 8.25 -19.12
C ILE A 499 -12.34 8.80 -20.25
N GLN A 500 -11.73 9.23 -21.35
CA GLN A 500 -12.45 9.78 -22.50
C GLN A 500 -13.44 8.77 -23.10
N ARG A 501 -13.02 7.51 -23.27
CA ARG A 501 -13.91 6.44 -23.77
C ARG A 501 -15.03 6.10 -22.83
N PHE A 502 -14.77 6.16 -21.52
CA PHE A 502 -15.81 5.96 -20.53
C PHE A 502 -16.86 7.08 -20.60
N VAL A 503 -16.43 8.33 -20.71
CA VAL A 503 -17.30 9.50 -20.93
C VAL A 503 -18.12 9.35 -22.21
N GLU A 504 -17.48 8.97 -23.32
CA GLU A 504 -18.16 8.72 -24.60
C GLU A 504 -19.23 7.63 -24.48
N TYR A 505 -18.95 6.55 -23.74
CA TYR A 505 -19.90 5.46 -23.58
C TYR A 505 -21.08 5.83 -22.64
N ILE A 506 -20.85 6.69 -21.64
CA ILE A 506 -21.91 7.28 -20.80
C ILE A 506 -22.88 8.11 -21.67
N GLN A 507 -22.36 8.84 -22.66
CA GLN A 507 -23.17 9.71 -23.54
C GLN A 507 -24.15 8.96 -24.43
N ILE A 508 -23.95 7.64 -24.63
CA ILE A 508 -24.89 6.81 -25.39
C ILE A 508 -26.10 6.50 -24.52
N LYS A 509 -27.28 7.02 -24.86
CA LYS A 509 -28.49 6.91 -24.03
C LYS A 509 -29.17 5.54 -24.18
N THR A 510 -28.64 4.55 -23.48
CA THR A 510 -29.23 3.20 -23.37
C THR A 510 -30.27 3.12 -22.26
N VAL A 511 -31.09 4.18 -22.13
CA VAL A 511 -32.05 4.32 -21.03
C VAL A 511 -33.36 3.59 -21.33
N GLN A 512 -33.86 2.83 -20.36
CA GLN A 512 -35.17 2.19 -20.47
C GLN A 512 -36.32 3.23 -20.51
N PRO A 513 -37.44 2.97 -21.21
CA PRO A 513 -37.81 1.72 -21.92
C PRO A 513 -37.35 1.63 -23.39
N GLU A 514 -36.72 2.68 -23.93
CA GLU A 514 -36.30 2.76 -25.35
C GLU A 514 -34.77 2.96 -25.47
N PRO A 515 -33.96 1.97 -25.05
CA PRO A 515 -32.50 2.08 -25.04
C PRO A 515 -31.91 2.12 -26.46
N ASP A 516 -30.98 3.05 -26.70
CA ASP A 516 -30.21 3.15 -27.95
C ASP A 516 -29.08 2.09 -28.03
N TYR A 517 -29.47 0.83 -28.19
CA TYR A 517 -28.53 -0.28 -28.32
C TYR A 517 -27.70 -0.21 -29.60
N ASP A 518 -28.23 0.37 -30.69
CA ASP A 518 -27.53 0.46 -31.97
C ASP A 518 -26.26 1.33 -31.86
N CYS A 519 -26.36 2.48 -31.20
CA CYS A 519 -25.19 3.31 -30.94
C CYS A 519 -24.18 2.62 -30.01
N ALA A 520 -24.66 1.89 -28.99
CA ALA A 520 -23.79 1.12 -28.09
C ALA A 520 -23.04 0.01 -28.84
N PHE A 521 -23.74 -0.77 -29.68
CA PHE A 521 -23.14 -1.81 -30.50
C PHE A 521 -22.14 -1.25 -31.51
N LYS A 522 -22.43 -0.08 -32.11
CA LYS A 522 -21.50 0.61 -33.00
C LYS A 522 -20.23 1.04 -32.26
N PHE A 523 -20.36 1.62 -31.07
CA PHE A 523 -19.21 1.98 -30.22
C PHE A 523 -18.36 0.75 -29.90
N LEU A 524 -18.99 -0.31 -29.41
CA LEU A 524 -18.31 -1.56 -29.05
C LEU A 524 -17.63 -2.22 -30.25
N LYS A 525 -18.26 -2.20 -31.43
CA LYS A 525 -17.69 -2.72 -32.68
C LYS A 525 -16.43 -1.96 -33.08
N ASN A 526 -16.48 -0.63 -33.07
CA ASN A 526 -15.32 0.21 -33.39
C ASN A 526 -14.19 -0.06 -32.39
N TYR A 527 -14.53 -0.21 -31.11
CA TYR A 527 -13.53 -0.46 -30.09
C TYR A 527 -12.89 -1.86 -30.24
N ALA A 528 -13.70 -2.89 -30.55
CA ALA A 528 -13.21 -4.22 -30.85
C ALA A 528 -12.23 -4.23 -32.03
N GLN A 529 -12.53 -3.48 -33.09
CA GLN A 529 -11.67 -3.34 -34.27
C GLN A 529 -10.33 -2.70 -33.92
N GLU A 530 -10.34 -1.63 -33.12
CA GLU A 530 -9.12 -0.97 -32.67
C GLU A 530 -8.21 -1.91 -31.86
N LEU A 531 -8.82 -2.72 -30.98
CA LEU A 531 -8.10 -3.70 -30.17
C LEU A 531 -7.72 -4.97 -30.93
N GLY A 532 -8.19 -5.15 -32.17
CA GLY A 532 -8.03 -6.41 -32.92
C GLY A 532 -8.69 -7.60 -32.21
N LEU A 533 -9.90 -7.40 -31.69
CA LEU A 533 -10.76 -8.43 -31.11
C LEU A 533 -11.79 -8.89 -32.16
N GLN A 534 -12.20 -10.15 -32.10
CA GLN A 534 -13.32 -10.61 -32.93
C GLN A 534 -14.62 -10.03 -32.37
N TYR A 535 -15.48 -9.51 -33.23
CA TYR A 535 -16.76 -8.92 -32.84
C TYR A 535 -17.91 -9.65 -33.53
N ARG A 536 -18.93 -10.04 -32.76
CA ARG A 536 -20.19 -10.58 -33.30
C ARG A 536 -21.39 -10.13 -32.49
N LEU A 537 -22.53 -10.03 -33.16
CA LEU A 537 -23.83 -9.86 -32.51
C LEU A 537 -24.56 -11.21 -32.48
N ILE A 538 -25.04 -11.61 -31.31
CA ILE A 538 -25.91 -12.78 -31.14
C ILE A 538 -27.33 -12.26 -31.06
N LYS A 539 -28.21 -12.72 -31.96
CA LYS A 539 -29.62 -12.36 -31.95
C LYS A 539 -30.33 -13.12 -30.82
N ILE A 540 -30.95 -12.40 -29.90
CA ILE A 540 -31.67 -13.00 -28.76
C ILE A 540 -33.13 -13.22 -29.13
N ASP A 541 -33.77 -12.18 -29.66
CA ASP A 541 -35.14 -12.24 -30.18
C ASP A 541 -35.31 -11.30 -31.39
N GLN A 542 -36.55 -10.93 -31.75
CA GLN A 542 -36.81 -10.04 -32.89
C GLN A 542 -36.20 -8.65 -32.74
N ASP A 543 -36.10 -8.14 -31.50
CA ASP A 543 -35.79 -6.74 -31.20
C ASP A 543 -34.46 -6.58 -30.42
N ARG A 544 -33.92 -7.67 -29.86
CA ARG A 544 -32.72 -7.63 -29.01
C ARG A 544 -31.57 -8.46 -29.54
N GLN A 545 -30.36 -7.95 -29.31
CA GLN A 545 -29.10 -8.62 -29.60
C GLN A 545 -28.13 -8.47 -28.42
N ALA A 546 -27.13 -9.33 -28.32
CA ALA A 546 -25.99 -9.16 -27.43
C ALA A 546 -24.70 -9.05 -28.24
N ALA A 547 -23.76 -8.23 -27.80
CA ALA A 547 -22.45 -8.10 -28.45
C ALA A 547 -21.40 -8.94 -27.72
N VAL A 548 -20.62 -9.69 -28.49
CA VAL A 548 -19.48 -10.47 -27.99
C VAL A 548 -18.20 -9.98 -28.63
N LEU A 549 -17.24 -9.58 -27.80
CA LEU A 549 -15.88 -9.22 -28.18
C LEU A 549 -14.93 -10.31 -27.67
N THR A 550 -14.22 -10.99 -28.57
CA THR A 550 -13.40 -12.15 -28.23
C THR A 550 -11.92 -11.87 -28.45
N TRP A 551 -11.12 -12.11 -27.41
CA TRP A 551 -9.68 -12.26 -27.50
C TRP A 551 -9.33 -13.75 -27.51
N LEU A 552 -9.02 -14.26 -28.71
CA LEU A 552 -8.68 -15.67 -28.88
C LEU A 552 -7.30 -15.99 -28.28
N SER A 553 -7.22 -17.14 -27.62
CA SER A 553 -5.97 -17.82 -27.31
C SER A 553 -5.74 -19.00 -28.26
N SER A 554 -4.54 -19.58 -28.24
CA SER A 554 -4.23 -20.82 -28.95
C SER A 554 -4.74 -22.09 -28.23
N SER A 555 -5.32 -21.96 -27.03
CA SER A 555 -5.81 -23.08 -26.22
C SER A 555 -7.28 -23.39 -26.49
N THR A 556 -7.67 -24.66 -26.35
CA THR A 556 -9.07 -25.12 -26.37
C THR A 556 -9.69 -25.20 -24.98
N ASP A 557 -8.98 -24.76 -23.95
CA ASP A 557 -9.46 -24.76 -22.59
C ASP A 557 -10.74 -23.92 -22.41
N LYS A 558 -11.44 -24.15 -21.29
CA LYS A 558 -12.59 -23.34 -20.90
C LYS A 558 -12.23 -21.85 -20.82
N SER A 559 -13.09 -21.02 -21.42
CA SER A 559 -12.91 -19.57 -21.57
C SER A 559 -13.35 -18.78 -20.33
N ILE A 560 -12.99 -17.51 -20.29
CA ILE A 560 -13.45 -16.54 -19.28
C ILE A 560 -14.47 -15.62 -19.93
N LEU A 561 -15.60 -15.41 -19.25
CA LEU A 561 -16.63 -14.46 -19.67
C LEU A 561 -16.59 -13.24 -18.74
N LEU A 562 -16.33 -12.06 -19.30
CA LEU A 562 -16.46 -10.77 -18.65
C LEU A 562 -17.81 -10.18 -19.07
N ASN A 563 -18.82 -10.28 -18.21
CA ASN A 563 -20.19 -9.86 -18.50
C ASN A 563 -20.43 -8.41 -18.09
N SER A 564 -21.16 -7.66 -18.91
CA SER A 564 -21.66 -6.33 -18.62
C SER A 564 -23.01 -6.13 -19.28
N HIS A 565 -24.03 -5.67 -18.55
CA HIS A 565 -25.24 -5.18 -19.19
C HIS A 565 -25.02 -3.78 -19.82
N ILE A 566 -25.90 -3.41 -20.74
CA ILE A 566 -25.78 -2.20 -21.57
C ILE A 566 -26.78 -1.12 -21.15
N ASP A 567 -27.98 -1.53 -20.76
CA ASP A 567 -29.08 -0.65 -20.43
C ASP A 567 -28.90 0.03 -19.07
N VAL A 568 -29.62 1.14 -18.89
CA VAL A 568 -29.64 1.88 -17.63
C VAL A 568 -31.07 2.32 -17.29
N VAL A 569 -31.35 2.53 -16.01
CA VAL A 569 -32.66 3.04 -15.55
C VAL A 569 -32.92 4.52 -15.92
N PRO A 570 -34.20 4.93 -16.00
CA PRO A 570 -34.60 6.34 -16.15
C PRO A 570 -34.00 7.30 -15.11
N VAL A 571 -34.06 8.59 -15.42
CA VAL A 571 -33.55 9.69 -14.58
C VAL A 571 -34.60 10.79 -14.45
N PHE A 572 -34.64 11.43 -13.28
CA PHE A 572 -35.36 12.70 -13.06
C PHE A 572 -34.37 13.85 -13.31
N GLU A 573 -34.31 14.36 -14.54
CA GLU A 573 -33.27 15.32 -14.97
C GLU A 573 -33.19 16.57 -14.06
N GLU A 574 -34.32 17.00 -13.50
CA GLU A 574 -34.45 18.14 -12.59
C GLU A 574 -33.69 18.00 -11.27
N HIS A 575 -33.31 16.77 -10.88
CA HIS A 575 -32.58 16.48 -9.65
C HIS A 575 -31.07 16.31 -9.87
N TRP A 576 -30.59 16.48 -11.10
CA TRP A 576 -29.18 16.37 -11.42
C TRP A 576 -28.48 17.72 -11.49
N ILE A 577 -27.27 17.80 -10.94
CA ILE A 577 -26.40 19.00 -10.97
C ILE A 577 -25.66 19.17 -12.29
N VAL A 578 -25.69 18.14 -13.15
CA VAL A 578 -25.18 18.08 -14.53
C VAL A 578 -26.14 17.25 -15.38
N PRO A 579 -26.18 17.39 -16.72
CA PRO A 579 -27.02 16.53 -17.54
C PRO A 579 -26.68 15.04 -17.30
N PRO A 580 -27.65 14.14 -17.04
CA PRO A 580 -27.40 12.78 -16.56
C PRO A 580 -26.60 11.87 -17.49
N PHE A 581 -26.50 12.24 -18.77
CA PHE A 581 -25.77 11.49 -19.79
C PHE A 581 -24.62 12.33 -20.38
N SER A 582 -24.15 13.36 -19.68
CA SER A 582 -23.05 14.21 -20.18
C SER A 582 -21.67 13.56 -20.04
N GLY A 583 -21.47 12.73 -19.00
CA GLY A 583 -20.15 12.29 -18.58
C GLY A 583 -19.28 13.45 -18.05
N GLU A 584 -19.90 14.54 -17.57
CA GLU A 584 -19.18 15.72 -17.11
C GLU A 584 -18.26 15.39 -15.93
N ILE A 585 -17.03 15.90 -15.97
CA ILE A 585 -16.03 15.68 -14.92
C ILE A 585 -15.92 16.93 -14.05
N ARG A 586 -16.28 16.82 -12.76
CA ARG A 586 -16.12 17.89 -11.75
C ARG A 586 -15.42 17.33 -10.52
N ASP A 587 -14.40 18.01 -10.02
CA ASP A 587 -13.62 17.60 -8.83
C ASP A 587 -13.14 16.14 -8.87
N GLY A 588 -12.71 15.69 -10.05
CA GLY A 588 -12.25 14.32 -10.29
C GLY A 588 -13.36 13.27 -10.39
N LYS A 589 -14.63 13.63 -10.19
CA LYS A 589 -15.80 12.76 -10.32
C LYS A 589 -16.35 12.83 -11.74
N ILE A 590 -16.53 11.67 -12.37
CA ILE A 590 -17.19 11.52 -13.66
C ILE A 590 -18.67 11.29 -13.37
N TYR A 591 -19.51 12.27 -13.68
CA TYR A 591 -20.94 12.21 -13.42
C TYR A 591 -21.70 11.62 -14.61
N GLY A 592 -22.62 10.71 -14.33
CA GLY A 592 -23.54 10.19 -15.31
C GLY A 592 -24.21 8.89 -14.88
N ARG A 593 -25.41 8.65 -15.43
CA ARG A 593 -26.11 7.37 -15.27
C ARG A 593 -25.29 6.26 -15.94
N GLY A 594 -25.02 5.19 -15.21
CA GLY A 594 -24.15 4.10 -15.66
C GLY A 594 -22.70 4.22 -15.18
N THR A 595 -22.38 5.21 -14.34
CA THR A 595 -21.03 5.35 -13.80
C THR A 595 -20.70 4.35 -12.70
N GLN A 596 -21.71 3.75 -12.07
CA GLN A 596 -21.59 2.62 -11.15
C GLN A 596 -22.31 1.37 -11.67
N ASP A 597 -23.47 1.51 -12.32
CA ASP A 597 -24.32 0.41 -12.78
C ASP A 597 -24.75 0.56 -14.26
N MET A 598 -24.08 -0.10 -15.20
CA MET A 598 -22.78 -0.76 -14.99
C MET A 598 -21.74 -0.46 -16.05
N LYS A 599 -21.95 0.59 -16.85
CA LYS A 599 -21.09 0.93 -18.00
C LYS A 599 -19.61 1.06 -17.63
N CYS A 600 -19.29 1.48 -16.40
CA CYS A 600 -17.91 1.57 -15.94
C CYS A 600 -17.17 0.23 -16.03
N VAL A 601 -17.75 -0.85 -15.52
CA VAL A 601 -17.15 -2.19 -15.48
C VAL A 601 -16.85 -2.69 -16.89
N GLY A 602 -17.82 -2.56 -17.81
CA GLY A 602 -17.64 -2.93 -19.21
C GLY A 602 -16.48 -2.21 -19.89
N ILE A 603 -16.32 -0.90 -19.64
CA ILE A 603 -15.18 -0.15 -20.18
C ILE A 603 -13.87 -0.52 -19.47
N GLN A 604 -13.88 -0.78 -18.17
CA GLN A 604 -12.69 -1.21 -17.45
C GLN A 604 -12.14 -2.55 -17.99
N TYR A 605 -13.00 -3.48 -18.38
CA TYR A 605 -12.60 -4.73 -19.05
C TYR A 605 -11.87 -4.46 -20.37
N LEU A 606 -12.45 -3.63 -21.24
CA LEU A 606 -11.85 -3.31 -22.54
C LEU A 606 -10.54 -2.54 -22.40
N GLU A 607 -10.45 -1.64 -21.42
CA GLU A 607 -9.21 -0.90 -21.12
C GLU A 607 -8.13 -1.81 -20.53
N ALA A 608 -8.49 -2.78 -19.68
CA ALA A 608 -7.53 -3.77 -19.19
C ALA A 608 -6.98 -4.62 -20.33
N ILE A 609 -7.83 -5.08 -21.24
CA ILE A 609 -7.42 -5.79 -22.46
C ILE A 609 -6.50 -4.92 -23.31
N ARG A 610 -6.83 -3.63 -23.50
CA ARG A 610 -5.98 -2.71 -24.27
C ARG A 610 -4.59 -2.56 -23.68
N ARG A 611 -4.48 -2.42 -22.35
CA ARG A 611 -3.18 -2.32 -21.66
C ARG A 611 -2.37 -3.60 -21.84
N LEU A 612 -3.00 -4.76 -21.70
CA LEU A 612 -2.36 -6.06 -21.91
C LEU A 612 -1.89 -6.26 -23.35
N LYS A 613 -2.72 -5.90 -24.34
CA LYS A 613 -2.32 -5.93 -25.76
C LYS A 613 -1.17 -4.97 -26.07
N THR A 614 -1.18 -3.78 -25.48
CA THR A 614 -0.09 -2.81 -25.62
C THR A 614 1.21 -3.34 -25.01
N ALA A 615 1.12 -4.07 -23.91
CA ALA A 615 2.22 -4.79 -23.28
C ALA A 615 2.64 -6.07 -24.02
N LYS A 616 2.00 -6.39 -25.16
CA LYS A 616 2.22 -7.61 -25.97
C LYS A 616 2.00 -8.90 -25.17
N TYR A 617 1.08 -8.88 -24.21
CA TYR A 617 0.67 -10.06 -23.49
C TYR A 617 -0.18 -10.97 -24.39
N GLU A 618 0.05 -12.28 -24.33
CA GLU A 618 -0.74 -13.30 -25.02
C GLU A 618 -1.45 -14.19 -23.99
N PRO A 619 -2.79 -14.17 -23.92
CA PRO A 619 -3.53 -14.97 -22.96
C PRO A 619 -3.50 -16.46 -23.36
N LYS A 620 -3.35 -17.36 -22.40
CA LYS A 620 -3.42 -18.82 -22.65
C LYS A 620 -4.84 -19.39 -22.60
N ARG A 621 -5.84 -18.55 -22.34
CA ARG A 621 -7.27 -18.88 -22.38
C ARG A 621 -8.02 -17.82 -23.16
N THR A 622 -9.05 -18.23 -23.88
CA THR A 622 -9.90 -17.28 -24.61
C THR A 622 -10.69 -16.43 -23.62
N ILE A 623 -10.77 -15.13 -23.90
CA ILE A 623 -11.54 -14.16 -23.11
C ILE A 623 -12.68 -13.64 -23.99
N HIS A 624 -13.89 -13.63 -23.45
CA HIS A 624 -15.08 -13.02 -24.07
C HIS A 624 -15.54 -11.85 -23.21
N CYS A 625 -15.61 -10.64 -23.76
CA CYS A 625 -16.39 -9.56 -23.18
C CYS A 625 -17.79 -9.62 -23.79
N LEU A 626 -18.80 -9.83 -22.94
CA LEU A 626 -20.19 -9.97 -23.34
C LEU A 626 -20.98 -8.76 -22.85
N PHE A 627 -21.64 -8.09 -23.79
CA PHE A 627 -22.49 -6.94 -23.54
C PHE A 627 -23.96 -7.31 -23.82
N VAL A 628 -24.79 -7.32 -22.78
CA VAL A 628 -26.15 -7.89 -22.80
C VAL A 628 -27.21 -6.82 -22.53
N PRO A 629 -28.37 -6.86 -23.20
CA PRO A 629 -29.49 -5.97 -22.90
C PRO A 629 -30.38 -6.54 -21.79
N ASP A 630 -31.31 -5.72 -21.31
CA ASP A 630 -32.52 -6.10 -20.57
C ASP A 630 -32.32 -6.35 -19.06
N GLU A 631 -31.11 -6.19 -18.51
CA GLU A 631 -30.82 -6.50 -17.09
C GLU A 631 -31.69 -5.62 -16.16
N GLU A 632 -31.76 -4.32 -16.44
CA GLU A 632 -32.46 -3.32 -15.62
C GLU A 632 -33.98 -3.51 -15.57
N ILE A 633 -34.53 -4.37 -16.44
CA ILE A 633 -35.94 -4.80 -16.43
C ILE A 633 -36.12 -6.29 -16.14
N GLY A 634 -35.07 -6.92 -15.59
CA GLY A 634 -35.07 -8.26 -15.04
C GLY A 634 -34.44 -9.34 -15.91
N GLY A 635 -33.77 -9.01 -17.03
CA GLY A 635 -32.97 -9.92 -17.86
C GLY A 635 -33.74 -11.07 -18.52
N ILE A 636 -35.08 -11.01 -18.53
CA ILE A 636 -35.95 -12.12 -18.97
C ILE A 636 -35.83 -12.35 -20.47
N ARG A 637 -35.78 -11.26 -21.27
CA ARG A 637 -35.55 -11.32 -22.73
C ARG A 637 -34.09 -11.04 -23.09
N GLY A 638 -33.22 -10.86 -22.09
CA GLY A 638 -31.77 -10.71 -22.20
C GLY A 638 -31.04 -12.03 -21.90
N MET A 639 -30.21 -12.01 -20.86
CA MET A 639 -29.35 -13.14 -20.46
C MET A 639 -30.10 -14.47 -20.31
N LYS A 640 -31.33 -14.44 -19.77
CA LYS A 640 -32.12 -15.67 -19.55
C LYS A 640 -32.40 -16.44 -20.83
N VAL A 641 -32.64 -15.75 -21.95
CA VAL A 641 -32.82 -16.38 -23.27
C VAL A 641 -31.46 -16.66 -23.89
N LEU A 642 -30.55 -15.68 -23.86
CA LEU A 642 -29.22 -15.78 -24.48
C LEU A 642 -28.46 -17.05 -24.07
N ARG A 643 -28.45 -17.39 -22.77
CA ARG A 643 -27.75 -18.58 -22.25
C ARG A 643 -28.26 -19.91 -22.81
N THR A 644 -29.44 -19.94 -23.42
CA THR A 644 -30.05 -21.15 -23.98
C THR A 644 -29.64 -21.40 -25.44
N LEU A 645 -29.16 -20.36 -26.12
CA LEU A 645 -28.77 -20.39 -27.52
C LEU A 645 -27.46 -21.16 -27.72
N ASP A 646 -27.33 -21.83 -28.86
CA ASP A 646 -26.12 -22.60 -29.17
C ASP A 646 -24.91 -21.68 -29.38
N GLU A 647 -25.12 -20.47 -29.91
CA GLU A 647 -24.09 -19.45 -30.06
C GLU A 647 -23.46 -19.03 -28.72
N PHE A 648 -24.23 -19.09 -27.62
CA PHE A 648 -23.70 -18.85 -26.28
C PHE A 648 -22.92 -20.07 -25.76
N LYS A 649 -23.44 -21.29 -25.97
CA LYS A 649 -22.75 -22.53 -25.58
C LYS A 649 -21.38 -22.65 -26.27
N ASP A 650 -21.30 -22.22 -27.53
CA ASP A 650 -20.07 -22.18 -28.33
C ASP A 650 -18.97 -21.28 -27.75
N LEU A 651 -19.30 -20.38 -26.81
CA LEU A 651 -18.30 -19.59 -26.09
C LEU A 651 -17.45 -20.44 -25.15
N ASN A 652 -17.85 -21.70 -24.85
CA ASN A 652 -17.09 -22.64 -24.03
C ASN A 652 -16.69 -22.09 -22.64
N VAL A 653 -17.59 -21.34 -22.00
CA VAL A 653 -17.35 -20.62 -20.74
C VAL A 653 -17.01 -21.56 -19.58
N GLY A 654 -15.98 -21.23 -18.82
CA GLY A 654 -15.57 -21.92 -17.59
C GLY A 654 -15.68 -21.09 -16.32
N PHE A 655 -15.71 -19.76 -16.44
CA PHE A 655 -15.86 -18.83 -15.33
C PHE A 655 -16.42 -17.50 -15.83
N VAL A 656 -17.29 -16.88 -15.03
CA VAL A 656 -17.95 -15.60 -15.34
C VAL A 656 -17.61 -14.56 -14.26
N LEU A 657 -17.19 -13.39 -14.70
CA LEU A 657 -17.10 -12.20 -13.88
C LEU A 657 -18.23 -11.26 -14.29
N ASP A 658 -19.05 -10.86 -13.32
CA ASP A 658 -20.24 -10.05 -13.53
C ASP A 658 -20.23 -8.81 -12.63
N GLU A 659 -21.30 -8.02 -12.69
CA GLU A 659 -21.46 -6.81 -11.90
C GLU A 659 -21.38 -7.03 -10.38
N GLY A 660 -20.80 -6.05 -9.69
CA GLY A 660 -20.80 -5.95 -8.25
C GLY A 660 -21.32 -4.60 -7.78
N LEU A 661 -20.85 -4.17 -6.61
CA LEU A 661 -21.34 -2.97 -5.93
C LEU A 661 -20.17 -2.10 -5.52
N ALA A 662 -20.37 -0.78 -5.54
CA ALA A 662 -19.49 0.13 -4.84
C ALA A 662 -19.47 -0.17 -3.33
N SER A 663 -18.35 0.18 -2.68
CA SER A 663 -18.16 0.08 -1.24
C SER A 663 -17.76 1.43 -0.68
N GLU A 664 -18.44 1.85 0.39
CA GLU A 664 -18.12 3.09 1.12
C GLU A 664 -16.82 2.99 1.92
N THR A 665 -16.28 1.77 2.07
CA THR A 665 -15.07 1.46 2.82
C THR A 665 -13.93 1.03 1.89
N ASP A 666 -12.76 0.72 2.45
CA ASP A 666 -11.61 0.17 1.73
C ASP A 666 -11.70 -1.35 1.45
N VAL A 667 -12.89 -1.94 1.64
CA VAL A 667 -13.16 -3.38 1.45
C VAL A 667 -14.03 -3.60 0.21
N PHE A 668 -13.56 -4.39 -0.75
CA PHE A 668 -14.33 -4.76 -1.95
C PHE A 668 -15.41 -5.79 -1.61
N GLN A 669 -16.58 -5.64 -2.23
CA GLN A 669 -17.66 -6.63 -2.15
C GLN A 669 -17.52 -7.63 -3.30
N VAL A 670 -17.58 -8.92 -2.98
CA VAL A 670 -17.53 -10.02 -3.95
C VAL A 670 -18.78 -10.87 -3.77
N PHE A 671 -19.59 -10.98 -4.82
CA PHE A 671 -20.89 -11.61 -4.75
C PHE A 671 -20.87 -12.99 -5.36
N TYR A 672 -21.13 -14.02 -4.56
CA TYR A 672 -21.25 -15.41 -5.03
C TYR A 672 -22.71 -15.88 -5.14
N GLY A 673 -23.62 -14.98 -4.80
CA GLY A 673 -25.05 -15.16 -4.53
C GLY A 673 -25.87 -13.97 -5.02
N ASP A 674 -27.16 -14.17 -5.29
CA ASP A 674 -28.17 -13.11 -5.44
C ASP A 674 -29.36 -13.48 -4.57
N ARG A 675 -30.12 -12.51 -4.04
CA ARG A 675 -31.40 -12.80 -3.39
C ARG A 675 -32.51 -12.99 -4.41
N CYS A 676 -33.43 -13.90 -4.12
CA CYS A 676 -34.59 -14.11 -4.98
C CYS A 676 -35.62 -12.99 -4.74
N ALA A 677 -35.91 -12.21 -5.78
CA ALA A 677 -37.02 -11.26 -5.75
C ALA A 677 -38.35 -12.02 -5.93
N LEU A 678 -39.21 -11.94 -4.91
CA LEU A 678 -40.57 -12.47 -4.91
C LEU A 678 -41.53 -11.34 -4.51
N TRP A 679 -42.24 -10.78 -5.47
CA TRP A 679 -43.25 -9.75 -5.21
C TRP A 679 -44.62 -10.38 -5.29
N ILE A 680 -45.40 -10.22 -4.22
CA ILE A 680 -46.72 -10.84 -4.10
C ILE A 680 -47.77 -9.79 -3.78
N GLU A 681 -48.95 -9.98 -4.33
CA GLU A 681 -50.15 -9.23 -3.99
C GLU A 681 -51.21 -10.20 -3.47
N ILE A 682 -51.57 -10.04 -2.20
CA ILE A 682 -52.56 -10.88 -1.52
C ILE A 682 -53.88 -10.12 -1.48
N THR A 683 -54.88 -10.64 -2.16
CA THR A 683 -56.25 -10.11 -2.09
C THR A 683 -57.06 -10.94 -1.10
N VAL A 684 -57.69 -10.28 -0.15
CA VAL A 684 -58.60 -10.88 0.83
C VAL A 684 -59.99 -10.30 0.68
N LYS A 685 -61.00 -11.16 0.71
CA LYS A 685 -62.42 -10.82 0.64
C LYS A 685 -63.11 -11.16 1.96
N GLY A 686 -64.19 -10.45 2.27
CA GLY A 686 -65.00 -10.72 3.44
C GLY A 686 -66.35 -10.03 3.40
N ASN A 687 -67.10 -10.17 4.48
CA ASN A 687 -68.45 -9.63 4.56
C ASN A 687 -68.44 -8.09 4.63
N THR A 688 -69.35 -7.45 3.88
CA THR A 688 -69.57 -6.00 3.87
C THR A 688 -70.83 -5.62 4.66
N GLY A 689 -70.93 -4.35 5.07
CA GLY A 689 -72.08 -3.84 5.81
C GLY A 689 -71.89 -2.40 6.27
N HIS A 690 -72.91 -1.85 6.93
CA HIS A 690 -72.82 -0.53 7.54
C HIS A 690 -71.86 -0.56 8.75
N GLY A 691 -70.96 0.41 8.87
CA GLY A 691 -69.92 0.46 9.92
C GLY A 691 -70.43 0.58 11.37
N SER A 692 -71.75 0.68 11.57
CA SER A 692 -72.38 0.62 12.91
C SER A 692 -72.70 -0.80 13.38
N ARG A 693 -72.45 -1.82 12.56
CA ARG A 693 -72.69 -3.23 12.87
C ARG A 693 -71.37 -3.96 13.12
N LEU A 694 -71.39 -4.92 14.03
CA LEU A 694 -70.30 -5.85 14.26
C LEU A 694 -70.40 -7.00 13.24
N ILE A 695 -69.90 -6.75 12.03
CA ILE A 695 -69.89 -7.74 10.95
C ILE A 695 -68.75 -8.74 11.23
N GLU A 696 -69.04 -10.04 11.15
CA GLU A 696 -68.04 -11.12 11.28
C GLU A 696 -67.46 -11.50 9.91
N ASN A 697 -66.28 -12.15 9.91
CA ASN A 697 -65.60 -12.63 8.71
C ASN A 697 -65.27 -11.50 7.71
N THR A 698 -64.84 -10.34 8.23
CA THR A 698 -64.56 -9.14 7.42
C THR A 698 -63.22 -9.26 6.68
N ALA A 699 -63.07 -8.51 5.58
CA ALA A 699 -61.81 -8.44 4.86
C ALA A 699 -60.69 -7.83 5.75
N ALA A 700 -61.05 -6.94 6.68
CA ALA A 700 -60.12 -6.29 7.60
C ALA A 700 -59.46 -7.27 8.59
N GLU A 701 -60.25 -8.15 9.21
CA GLU A 701 -59.75 -9.16 10.18
C GLU A 701 -58.75 -10.11 9.50
N LYS A 702 -59.04 -10.54 8.28
CA LYS A 702 -58.15 -11.39 7.49
C LYS A 702 -56.88 -10.66 7.09
N ALA A 703 -57.01 -9.42 6.60
CA ALA A 703 -55.86 -8.58 6.26
C ALA A 703 -54.95 -8.39 7.48
N GLN A 704 -55.53 -8.09 8.65
CA GLN A 704 -54.80 -7.94 9.92
C GLN A 704 -54.02 -9.22 10.27
N PHE A 705 -54.63 -10.39 10.15
CA PHE A 705 -53.97 -11.67 10.40
C PHE A 705 -52.75 -11.88 9.49
N ILE A 706 -52.92 -11.65 8.17
CA ILE A 706 -51.84 -11.80 7.18
C ILE A 706 -50.72 -10.80 7.45
N ILE A 707 -51.04 -9.53 7.70
CA ILE A 707 -50.05 -8.50 8.03
C ILE A 707 -49.25 -8.91 9.27
N ASN A 708 -49.92 -9.35 10.33
CA ASN A 708 -49.26 -9.74 11.57
C ASN A 708 -48.29 -10.92 11.35
N GLU A 709 -48.68 -11.95 10.61
CA GLU A 709 -47.83 -13.12 10.38
C GLU A 709 -46.65 -12.81 9.45
N MET A 710 -46.87 -12.00 8.41
CA MET A 710 -45.79 -11.55 7.51
C MET A 710 -44.79 -10.65 8.24
N LEU A 711 -45.27 -9.72 9.08
CA LEU A 711 -44.40 -8.86 9.90
C LEU A 711 -43.72 -9.63 11.02
N LYS A 712 -44.34 -10.67 11.57
CA LYS A 712 -43.70 -11.58 12.52
C LYS A 712 -42.54 -12.34 11.86
N TYR A 713 -42.71 -12.81 10.61
CA TYR A 713 -41.61 -13.39 9.84
C TYR A 713 -40.46 -12.39 9.70
N ARG A 714 -40.75 -11.15 9.31
CA ARG A 714 -39.76 -10.05 9.22
C ARG A 714 -39.02 -9.85 10.53
N THR A 715 -39.72 -9.73 11.66
CA THR A 715 -39.11 -9.53 12.98
C THR A 715 -38.17 -10.66 13.33
N ASN A 716 -38.57 -11.92 13.08
CA ASN A 716 -37.71 -13.08 13.32
C ASN A 716 -36.45 -13.03 12.44
N SER A 717 -36.56 -12.68 11.16
CA SER A 717 -35.40 -12.53 10.27
C SER A 717 -34.44 -11.43 10.75
N LYS A 718 -34.98 -10.30 11.22
CA LYS A 718 -34.19 -9.21 11.81
C LYS A 718 -33.45 -9.66 13.08
N GLU A 719 -34.15 -10.32 14.00
CA GLU A 719 -33.52 -10.85 15.21
C GLU A 719 -32.43 -11.86 14.92
N CYS A 720 -32.63 -12.76 13.94
CA CYS A 720 -31.59 -13.70 13.50
C CYS A 720 -30.33 -12.97 13.00
N LEU A 721 -30.51 -11.91 12.21
CA LEU A 721 -29.39 -11.08 11.73
C LEU A 721 -28.66 -10.41 12.89
N GLU A 722 -29.39 -9.75 13.80
CA GLU A 722 -28.82 -9.06 14.96
C GLU A 722 -28.08 -10.01 15.90
N LYS A 723 -28.68 -11.16 16.24
CA LYS A 723 -28.07 -12.18 17.10
C LYS A 723 -26.81 -12.80 16.48
N SER A 724 -26.74 -12.87 15.15
CA SER A 724 -25.56 -13.43 14.48
C SER A 724 -24.32 -12.53 14.55
N GLN A 725 -24.49 -11.22 14.80
CA GLN A 725 -23.38 -10.26 14.77
C GLN A 725 -22.29 -10.55 15.83
N THR A 726 -22.63 -11.26 16.89
CA THR A 726 -21.70 -11.65 17.97
C THR A 726 -21.11 -13.05 17.79
N THR A 727 -21.31 -13.69 16.63
CA THR A 727 -20.81 -15.05 16.34
C THR A 727 -19.55 -14.99 15.46
N ASP A 728 -18.81 -16.09 15.40
CA ASP A 728 -17.58 -16.21 14.59
C ASP A 728 -17.85 -16.10 13.07
N LYS A 729 -19.12 -16.21 12.64
CA LYS A 729 -19.58 -16.05 11.26
C LYS A 729 -20.83 -15.17 11.24
N PRO A 730 -20.69 -13.84 11.35
CA PRO A 730 -21.83 -12.93 11.35
C PRO A 730 -22.59 -13.03 10.02
N LEU A 731 -23.92 -13.12 10.10
CA LEU A 731 -24.76 -13.08 8.91
C LEU A 731 -24.75 -11.66 8.35
N GLN A 732 -24.81 -11.56 7.04
CA GLN A 732 -24.99 -10.31 6.32
C GLN A 732 -26.43 -10.23 5.82
N LEU A 733 -26.84 -9.05 5.35
CA LEU A 733 -28.21 -8.82 4.87
C LEU A 733 -28.61 -9.79 3.75
N GLY A 734 -27.66 -10.19 2.90
CA GLY A 734 -27.88 -11.17 1.84
C GLY A 734 -28.20 -12.59 2.35
N ASN A 735 -27.87 -12.91 3.60
CA ASN A 735 -28.12 -14.22 4.23
C ASN A 735 -29.47 -14.30 4.97
N ILE A 736 -30.33 -13.29 4.85
CA ILE A 736 -31.66 -13.31 5.45
C ILE A 736 -32.75 -12.91 4.45
N THR A 737 -33.93 -13.51 4.61
CA THR A 737 -35.13 -13.11 3.88
C THR A 737 -35.70 -11.82 4.47
N THR A 738 -35.92 -10.80 3.63
CA THR A 738 -36.60 -9.56 4.03
C THR A 738 -38.01 -9.53 3.49
N VAL A 739 -38.98 -9.15 4.31
CA VAL A 739 -40.40 -9.01 3.95
C VAL A 739 -40.86 -7.60 4.30
N ASN A 740 -41.41 -6.87 3.34
CA ASN A 740 -41.93 -5.51 3.53
C ASN A 740 -43.34 -5.40 2.94
N LEU A 741 -44.31 -4.88 3.71
CA LEU A 741 -45.60 -4.43 3.17
C LEU A 741 -45.38 -3.08 2.47
N THR A 742 -45.52 -3.04 1.15
CA THR A 742 -45.20 -1.86 0.33
C THR A 742 -46.44 -1.21 -0.26
N LYS A 743 -47.57 -1.94 -0.34
CA LYS A 743 -48.85 -1.43 -0.85
C LYS A 743 -50.02 -1.97 -0.04
N MET A 744 -51.00 -1.14 0.25
CA MET A 744 -52.27 -1.56 0.84
C MET A 744 -53.41 -0.70 0.30
N SER A 745 -54.50 -1.32 -0.12
CA SER A 745 -55.69 -0.62 -0.63
C SER A 745 -56.98 -1.37 -0.33
N GLY A 746 -58.07 -0.63 -0.07
CA GLY A 746 -59.42 -1.16 0.13
C GLY A 746 -60.37 -0.12 0.72
N GLY A 747 -61.67 -0.41 0.64
CA GLY A 747 -62.73 0.48 1.10
C GLY A 747 -63.15 1.56 0.10
N VAL A 748 -64.41 1.98 0.22
CA VAL A 748 -65.05 2.94 -0.70
C VAL A 748 -65.58 4.19 0.02
N GLN A 749 -65.97 4.05 1.28
CA GLN A 749 -66.52 5.12 2.10
C GLN A 749 -66.38 4.78 3.59
N ILE A 750 -66.21 5.79 4.45
CA ILE A 750 -65.88 5.62 5.87
C ILE A 750 -66.91 4.82 6.68
N ASN A 751 -68.19 4.83 6.28
CA ASN A 751 -69.27 4.12 6.97
C ASN A 751 -69.64 2.77 6.32
N VAL A 752 -68.82 2.27 5.38
CA VAL A 752 -69.02 0.98 4.71
C VAL A 752 -67.84 0.07 5.04
N VAL A 753 -68.13 -1.08 5.66
CA VAL A 753 -67.14 -2.14 5.89
C VAL A 753 -66.68 -2.67 4.53
N PRO A 754 -65.37 -2.64 4.21
CA PRO A 754 -64.88 -3.08 2.91
C PRO A 754 -65.15 -4.56 2.64
N ASP A 755 -65.58 -4.86 1.42
CA ASP A 755 -65.75 -6.23 0.92
C ASP A 755 -64.41 -6.90 0.57
N GLN A 756 -63.37 -6.09 0.31
CA GLN A 756 -62.03 -6.57 0.02
C GLN A 756 -60.90 -5.62 0.46
N TYR A 757 -59.73 -6.20 0.69
CA TYR A 757 -58.44 -5.52 0.79
C TYR A 757 -57.39 -6.21 -0.07
N THR A 758 -56.45 -5.42 -0.57
CA THR A 758 -55.30 -5.89 -1.34
C THR A 758 -54.01 -5.46 -0.64
N LEU A 759 -53.10 -6.41 -0.41
CA LEU A 759 -51.84 -6.24 0.31
C LEU A 759 -50.66 -6.62 -0.60
N GLY A 760 -49.82 -5.66 -0.96
CA GLY A 760 -48.61 -5.88 -1.74
C GLY A 760 -47.37 -5.99 -0.85
N PHE A 761 -46.61 -7.07 -1.01
CA PHE A 761 -45.36 -7.31 -0.30
C PHE A 761 -44.17 -7.43 -1.25
N ASP A 762 -43.06 -6.74 -0.92
CA ASP A 762 -41.74 -7.01 -1.49
C ASP A 762 -40.99 -7.97 -0.57
N CYS A 763 -40.79 -9.20 -1.05
CA CYS A 763 -40.00 -10.22 -0.40
C CYS A 763 -38.68 -10.43 -1.17
N ARG A 764 -37.55 -10.29 -0.49
CA ARG A 764 -36.22 -10.68 -1.00
C ARG A 764 -35.75 -11.88 -0.23
N ILE A 765 -35.81 -13.04 -0.85
CA ILE A 765 -35.62 -14.34 -0.21
C ILE A 765 -34.14 -14.74 -0.28
N GLU A 766 -33.61 -15.19 0.86
CA GLU A 766 -32.34 -15.91 0.90
C GLU A 766 -32.42 -17.18 0.03
N PRO A 767 -31.41 -17.47 -0.81
CA PRO A 767 -31.49 -18.55 -1.82
C PRO A 767 -31.87 -19.93 -1.29
N ASN A 768 -31.35 -20.35 -0.14
CA ASN A 768 -31.63 -21.66 0.45
C ASN A 768 -33.01 -21.73 1.15
N SER A 769 -33.68 -20.59 1.32
CA SER A 769 -34.97 -20.47 2.02
C SER A 769 -36.15 -20.32 1.06
N TYR A 770 -35.95 -20.41 -0.26
CA TYR A 770 -37.01 -20.22 -1.24
C TYR A 770 -38.20 -21.19 -1.05
N ASP A 771 -37.92 -22.49 -1.00
CA ASP A 771 -38.98 -23.51 -0.86
C ASP A 771 -39.68 -23.42 0.51
N SER A 772 -38.92 -23.14 1.58
CA SER A 772 -39.49 -22.99 2.92
C SER A 772 -40.34 -21.73 3.05
N PHE A 773 -39.98 -20.65 2.34
CA PHE A 773 -40.79 -19.42 2.29
C PHE A 773 -42.07 -19.61 1.47
N LYS A 774 -42.03 -20.28 0.31
CA LYS A 774 -43.24 -20.62 -0.46
C LYS A 774 -44.18 -21.49 0.37
N LYS A 775 -43.66 -22.50 1.07
CA LYS A 775 -44.43 -23.30 2.02
C LYS A 775 -45.04 -22.46 3.15
N PHE A 776 -44.29 -21.51 3.70
CA PHE A 776 -44.81 -20.58 4.70
C PHE A 776 -46.00 -19.75 4.18
N LEU A 777 -45.95 -19.27 2.92
CA LEU A 777 -47.07 -18.56 2.30
C LEU A 777 -48.30 -19.47 2.14
N ASP A 778 -48.10 -20.71 1.69
CA ASP A 778 -49.19 -21.69 1.56
C ASP A 778 -49.83 -22.00 2.92
N ASP A 779 -49.00 -22.26 3.94
CA ASP A 779 -49.44 -22.52 5.32
C ASP A 779 -50.14 -21.29 5.93
N LEU A 780 -49.69 -20.07 5.58
CA LEU A 780 -50.31 -18.83 6.02
C LEU A 780 -51.75 -18.73 5.49
N ILE A 781 -51.98 -18.95 4.20
CA ILE A 781 -53.33 -18.91 3.59
C ILE A 781 -54.26 -19.92 4.24
N GLN A 782 -53.75 -21.08 4.66
CA GLN A 782 -54.58 -22.11 5.32
C GLN A 782 -54.97 -21.75 6.75
N ARG A 783 -54.16 -20.95 7.45
CA ARG A 783 -54.42 -20.52 8.83
C ARG A 783 -55.32 -19.30 8.94
N VAL A 784 -55.50 -18.53 7.86
CA VAL A 784 -56.38 -17.35 7.89
C VAL A 784 -57.81 -17.81 8.15
N PRO A 785 -58.50 -17.26 9.16
CA PRO A 785 -59.92 -17.52 9.40
C PRO A 785 -60.75 -17.13 8.17
N LYS A 786 -61.42 -18.09 7.55
CA LYS A 786 -62.20 -17.92 6.30
C LYS A 786 -63.35 -18.91 6.27
N GLU A 787 -64.43 -18.54 5.58
CA GLU A 787 -65.59 -19.43 5.37
C GLU A 787 -65.41 -20.25 4.09
N ASN A 788 -64.78 -19.67 3.07
CA ASN A 788 -64.48 -20.33 1.79
C ASN A 788 -63.03 -20.11 1.35
N ASN A 789 -62.44 -21.09 0.67
CA ASN A 789 -61.06 -21.02 0.17
C ASN A 789 -60.84 -19.95 -0.91
N ASN A 790 -61.91 -19.50 -1.59
CA ASN A 790 -61.83 -18.48 -2.65
C ASN A 790 -61.78 -17.04 -2.11
N GLU A 791 -61.80 -16.85 -0.79
CA GLU A 791 -61.75 -15.54 -0.15
C GLU A 791 -60.33 -14.94 -0.10
N ILE A 792 -59.31 -15.73 -0.44
CA ILE A 792 -57.92 -15.30 -0.42
C ILE A 792 -57.26 -15.72 -1.73
N THR A 793 -56.56 -14.81 -2.37
CA THR A 793 -55.81 -15.09 -3.59
C THR A 793 -54.45 -14.43 -3.50
N ILE A 794 -53.39 -15.19 -3.80
CA ILE A 794 -52.05 -14.65 -3.97
C ILE A 794 -51.77 -14.52 -5.46
N ASN A 795 -51.50 -13.30 -5.90
CA ASN A 795 -50.99 -12.99 -7.21
C ASN A 795 -49.48 -12.79 -7.11
N TYR A 796 -48.70 -13.55 -7.89
CA TYR A 796 -47.25 -13.42 -7.95
C TYR A 796 -46.91 -12.41 -9.05
N LEU A 797 -46.57 -11.19 -8.63
CA LEU A 797 -46.20 -10.10 -9.53
C LEU A 797 -44.80 -10.29 -10.12
N GLN A 798 -43.89 -10.88 -9.32
CA GLN A 798 -42.54 -11.26 -9.72
C GLN A 798 -42.14 -12.52 -8.94
N ASP A 799 -41.55 -13.51 -9.62
CA ASP A 799 -40.98 -14.69 -8.97
C ASP A 799 -39.70 -15.11 -9.72
N SER A 800 -38.54 -14.90 -9.08
CA SER A 800 -37.25 -15.24 -9.67
C SER A 800 -36.93 -16.74 -9.61
N GLY A 801 -37.72 -17.53 -8.85
CA GLY A 801 -37.47 -18.94 -8.60
C GLY A 801 -36.29 -19.21 -7.66
N PRO A 802 -35.96 -20.50 -7.42
CA PRO A 802 -34.79 -20.87 -6.63
C PRO A 802 -33.49 -20.46 -7.36
N LEU A 803 -32.53 -19.93 -6.59
CA LEU A 803 -31.25 -19.46 -7.11
C LEU A 803 -30.09 -20.34 -6.60
N VAL A 804 -29.13 -20.61 -7.48
CA VAL A 804 -27.94 -21.41 -7.18
C VAL A 804 -26.80 -20.48 -6.73
N LEU A 805 -26.05 -20.87 -5.70
CA LEU A 805 -24.85 -20.16 -5.23
C LEU A 805 -23.59 -20.69 -5.94
N THR A 806 -22.62 -19.82 -6.21
CA THR A 806 -21.28 -20.25 -6.62
C THR A 806 -20.55 -20.82 -5.41
N ASP A 807 -20.00 -22.03 -5.53
CA ASP A 807 -19.20 -22.65 -4.48
C ASP A 807 -17.83 -21.96 -4.37
N ILE A 808 -17.63 -21.26 -3.25
CA ILE A 808 -16.39 -20.53 -2.91
C ILE A 808 -15.53 -21.25 -1.87
N GLU A 809 -15.98 -22.42 -1.40
CA GLU A 809 -15.26 -23.27 -0.45
C GLU A 809 -14.45 -24.34 -1.18
N LYS A 810 -14.96 -24.85 -2.31
CA LYS A 810 -14.26 -25.80 -3.15
C LYS A 810 -13.18 -25.11 -4.00
N PRO A 811 -11.89 -25.47 -3.86
CA PRO A 811 -10.83 -24.91 -4.68
C PRO A 811 -11.07 -25.12 -6.18
N SER A 812 -10.88 -24.07 -6.96
CA SER A 812 -10.97 -24.09 -8.43
C SER A 812 -9.89 -23.17 -9.02
N TRP A 813 -9.56 -23.39 -10.29
CA TRP A 813 -8.51 -22.61 -10.97
C TRP A 813 -8.81 -21.11 -10.98
N TRP A 814 -10.06 -20.72 -11.19
CA TRP A 814 -10.48 -19.32 -11.23
C TRP A 814 -10.48 -18.71 -9.83
N LEU A 815 -10.93 -19.46 -8.81
CA LEU A 815 -11.02 -18.96 -7.44
C LEU A 815 -9.62 -18.71 -6.86
N ASN A 816 -8.68 -19.62 -7.14
CA ASN A 816 -7.28 -19.46 -6.75
C ASN A 816 -6.66 -18.25 -7.45
N SER A 817 -6.91 -18.08 -8.75
CA SER A 817 -6.40 -16.93 -9.52
C SER A 817 -6.99 -15.60 -9.02
N PHE A 818 -8.28 -15.58 -8.68
CA PHE A 818 -8.94 -14.41 -8.13
C PHE A 818 -8.39 -14.04 -6.75
N LYS A 819 -8.31 -15.00 -5.82
CA LYS A 819 -7.73 -14.78 -4.48
C LYS A 819 -6.27 -14.34 -4.55
N ARG A 820 -5.46 -15.00 -5.39
CA ARG A 820 -4.07 -14.61 -5.63
C ARG A 820 -3.93 -13.18 -6.15
N THR A 821 -4.78 -12.78 -7.09
CA THR A 821 -4.79 -11.40 -7.60
C THR A 821 -5.08 -10.41 -6.48
N CYS A 822 -6.08 -10.70 -5.65
CA CYS A 822 -6.45 -9.84 -4.53
C CYS A 822 -5.34 -9.76 -3.47
N GLU A 823 -4.61 -10.86 -3.20
CA GLU A 823 -3.45 -10.86 -2.32
C GLU A 823 -2.28 -10.03 -2.88
N GLU A 824 -1.94 -10.21 -4.16
CA GLU A 824 -0.87 -9.46 -4.85
C GLU A 824 -1.17 -7.95 -4.87
N MET A 825 -2.44 -7.59 -5.08
CA MET A 825 -2.93 -6.21 -5.13
C MET A 825 -3.32 -5.65 -3.74
N LYS A 826 -3.20 -6.45 -2.67
CA LYS A 826 -3.59 -6.09 -1.30
C LYS A 826 -5.07 -5.66 -1.15
N CYS A 827 -5.94 -6.24 -1.96
CA CYS A 827 -7.38 -6.01 -1.90
C CYS A 827 -7.99 -6.71 -0.68
N LYS A 828 -8.65 -5.94 0.19
CA LYS A 828 -9.49 -6.50 1.25
C LYS A 828 -10.83 -6.93 0.65
N LEU A 829 -11.28 -8.14 0.94
CA LEU A 829 -12.49 -8.71 0.35
C LEU A 829 -13.55 -9.02 1.40
N ASN A 830 -14.81 -8.77 1.05
CA ASN A 830 -15.98 -9.30 1.74
C ASN A 830 -16.79 -10.16 0.76
N TRP A 831 -16.87 -11.47 1.04
CA TRP A 831 -17.67 -12.41 0.25
C TRP A 831 -19.12 -12.40 0.76
N THR A 832 -20.08 -12.11 -0.11
CA THR A 832 -21.48 -11.95 0.30
C THR A 832 -22.48 -12.31 -0.79
N ILE A 833 -23.78 -12.26 -0.46
CA ILE A 833 -24.89 -12.48 -1.39
C ILE A 833 -25.43 -11.10 -1.80
N PHE A 834 -25.56 -10.87 -3.10
CA PHE A 834 -26.01 -9.61 -3.65
C PHE A 834 -27.43 -9.30 -3.17
N PRO A 835 -27.71 -8.08 -2.70
CA PRO A 835 -29.00 -7.75 -2.09
C PRO A 835 -30.15 -7.71 -3.11
N ALA A 836 -29.85 -7.52 -4.40
CA ALA A 836 -30.80 -7.52 -5.51
C ALA A 836 -30.53 -8.74 -6.43
N GLY A 837 -30.72 -8.57 -7.74
CA GLY A 837 -30.44 -9.61 -8.74
C GLY A 837 -29.59 -9.06 -9.86
N THR A 838 -28.64 -9.87 -10.32
CA THR A 838 -27.72 -9.61 -11.45
C THR A 838 -27.86 -10.69 -12.53
N ASP A 839 -27.31 -10.50 -13.73
CA ASP A 839 -27.33 -11.51 -14.80
C ASP A 839 -26.69 -12.85 -14.40
N ALA A 840 -25.72 -12.82 -13.48
CA ALA A 840 -25.01 -13.99 -12.95
C ALA A 840 -25.98 -15.04 -12.40
N ARG A 841 -27.16 -14.64 -11.89
CA ARG A 841 -28.20 -15.57 -11.41
C ARG A 841 -28.62 -16.56 -12.49
N TYR A 842 -28.73 -16.12 -13.74
CA TYR A 842 -29.16 -16.97 -14.85
C TYR A 842 -28.07 -17.97 -15.24
N LEU A 843 -26.81 -17.57 -15.17
CA LEU A 843 -25.65 -18.40 -15.52
C LEU A 843 -25.37 -19.44 -14.44
N ARG A 844 -25.47 -19.07 -13.16
CA ARG A 844 -25.32 -20.00 -12.02
C ARG A 844 -26.39 -21.09 -12.03
N ASN A 845 -27.64 -20.74 -12.38
CA ASN A 845 -28.73 -21.70 -12.47
C ASN A 845 -28.56 -22.77 -13.57
N VAL A 846 -27.63 -22.59 -14.51
CA VAL A 846 -27.26 -23.62 -15.50
C VAL A 846 -25.85 -24.17 -15.30
N GLY A 847 -25.23 -23.90 -14.15
CA GLY A 847 -23.98 -24.54 -13.72
C GLY A 847 -22.70 -23.80 -14.10
N TYR A 848 -22.76 -22.57 -14.62
CA TYR A 848 -21.55 -21.76 -14.79
C TYR A 848 -21.17 -21.09 -13.46
N PRO A 849 -19.92 -21.24 -12.97
CA PRO A 849 -19.48 -20.50 -11.80
C PRO A 849 -19.36 -19.01 -12.17
N ALA A 850 -20.09 -18.17 -11.44
CA ALA A 850 -20.11 -16.72 -11.65
C ALA A 850 -19.95 -15.97 -10.34
N ILE A 851 -19.19 -14.88 -10.35
CA ILE A 851 -19.14 -13.95 -9.22
C ILE A 851 -19.35 -12.52 -9.71
N GLY A 852 -20.02 -11.72 -8.89
CA GLY A 852 -20.15 -10.28 -9.06
C GLY A 852 -18.97 -9.56 -8.43
N PHE A 853 -18.27 -8.70 -9.18
CA PHE A 853 -17.13 -7.95 -8.67
C PHE A 853 -16.90 -6.65 -9.45
N SER A 854 -17.19 -5.52 -8.79
CA SER A 854 -16.87 -4.18 -9.29
C SER A 854 -15.80 -3.55 -8.38
N PRO A 855 -14.59 -3.24 -8.90
CA PRO A 855 -13.48 -2.73 -8.11
C PRO A 855 -13.66 -1.23 -7.77
N MET A 856 -14.66 -0.93 -6.94
CA MET A 856 -15.01 0.43 -6.49
C MET A 856 -15.06 0.50 -4.97
N ILE A 857 -13.99 0.99 -4.34
CA ILE A 857 -13.89 1.22 -2.88
C ILE A 857 -13.86 2.71 -2.55
N ASN A 858 -14.09 3.06 -1.29
CA ASN A 858 -14.21 4.43 -0.80
C ASN A 858 -15.16 5.28 -1.67
N THR A 859 -16.23 4.65 -2.15
CA THR A 859 -17.18 5.21 -3.10
C THR A 859 -18.60 5.00 -2.57
N PRO A 860 -19.41 6.07 -2.42
CA PRO A 860 -20.80 5.93 -1.99
C PRO A 860 -21.59 5.08 -2.98
N VAL A 861 -22.53 4.29 -2.48
CA VAL A 861 -23.41 3.47 -3.32
C VAL A 861 -24.47 4.38 -3.93
N LEU A 862 -24.30 4.76 -5.20
CA LEU A 862 -25.15 5.73 -5.91
C LEU A 862 -25.84 5.14 -7.14
N LEU A 863 -25.74 3.81 -7.37
CA LEU A 863 -26.45 3.17 -8.47
C LEU A 863 -27.95 3.53 -8.42
N HIS A 864 -28.48 3.94 -9.56
CA HIS A 864 -29.85 4.42 -9.75
C HIS A 864 -30.20 5.74 -9.05
N ASP A 865 -29.34 6.28 -8.20
CA ASP A 865 -29.57 7.55 -7.49
C ASP A 865 -29.34 8.77 -8.40
N HIS A 866 -29.74 9.95 -7.92
CA HIS A 866 -29.40 11.22 -8.54
C HIS A 866 -27.91 11.51 -8.41
N ASN A 867 -27.33 12.21 -9.39
CA ASN A 867 -25.92 12.61 -9.36
C ASN A 867 -24.96 11.43 -9.22
N GLU A 868 -25.33 10.27 -9.76
CA GLU A 868 -24.47 9.09 -9.84
C GLU A 868 -23.11 9.50 -10.44
N TYR A 869 -22.04 9.11 -9.74
CA TYR A 869 -20.68 9.39 -10.19
C TYR A 869 -19.72 8.25 -9.80
N LEU A 870 -18.61 8.23 -10.51
CA LEU A 870 -17.42 7.48 -10.13
C LEU A 870 -16.19 8.39 -10.18
N HIS A 871 -15.36 8.36 -9.14
CA HIS A 871 -14.11 9.12 -9.16
C HIS A 871 -13.16 8.53 -10.20
N LYS A 872 -12.55 9.37 -11.03
CA LYS A 872 -11.67 8.94 -12.13
C LYS A 872 -10.53 8.04 -11.65
N ASP A 873 -10.00 8.30 -10.45
CA ASP A 873 -8.90 7.50 -9.90
C ASP A 873 -9.38 6.12 -9.43
N VAL A 874 -10.63 6.01 -8.95
CA VAL A 874 -11.26 4.71 -8.63
C VAL A 874 -11.50 3.92 -9.91
N PHE A 875 -12.01 4.59 -10.96
CA PHE A 875 -12.16 3.99 -12.28
C PHE A 875 -10.83 3.46 -12.84
N LEU A 876 -9.77 4.26 -12.79
CA LEU A 876 -8.44 3.86 -13.27
C LEU A 876 -7.82 2.74 -12.44
N HIS A 877 -7.97 2.78 -11.12
CA HIS A 877 -7.49 1.72 -10.24
C HIS A 877 -8.20 0.39 -10.51
N GLY A 878 -9.50 0.42 -10.80
CA GLY A 878 -10.24 -0.78 -11.21
C GLY A 878 -9.70 -1.40 -12.50
N ILE A 879 -9.23 -0.59 -13.46
CA ILE A 879 -8.55 -1.11 -14.67
C ILE A 879 -7.28 -1.87 -14.28
N GLU A 880 -6.48 -1.35 -13.36
CA GLU A 880 -5.24 -2.02 -12.91
C GLU A 880 -5.53 -3.37 -12.24
N ILE A 881 -6.58 -3.45 -11.42
CA ILE A 881 -7.04 -4.69 -10.81
C ILE A 881 -7.44 -5.70 -11.90
N TYR A 882 -8.23 -5.28 -12.90
CA TYR A 882 -8.62 -6.18 -13.98
C TYR A 882 -7.47 -6.59 -14.89
N VAL A 883 -6.47 -5.72 -15.14
CA VAL A 883 -5.24 -6.10 -15.85
C VAL A 883 -4.60 -7.30 -15.14
N LYS A 884 -4.39 -7.17 -13.82
CA LYS A 884 -3.76 -8.23 -13.03
C LYS A 884 -4.62 -9.49 -12.92
N LEU A 885 -5.94 -9.31 -12.77
CA LEU A 885 -6.88 -10.42 -12.68
C LEU A 885 -6.92 -11.23 -13.97
N ILE A 886 -7.01 -10.55 -15.12
CA ILE A 886 -6.99 -11.19 -16.43
C ILE A 886 -5.65 -11.94 -16.62
N GLU A 887 -4.50 -11.31 -16.34
CA GLU A 887 -3.20 -11.99 -16.41
C GLU A 887 -3.19 -13.30 -15.62
N ASN A 888 -3.62 -13.25 -14.36
CA ASN A 888 -3.59 -14.41 -13.48
C ASN A 888 -4.56 -15.49 -13.97
N LEU A 889 -5.80 -15.12 -14.32
CA LEU A 889 -6.81 -16.05 -14.87
C LEU A 889 -6.37 -16.70 -16.19
N THR A 890 -5.52 -16.05 -16.99
CA THR A 890 -5.08 -16.57 -18.30
C THR A 890 -3.62 -17.03 -18.36
N SER A 891 -2.91 -17.05 -17.22
CA SER A 891 -1.47 -17.41 -17.17
C SER A 891 -1.20 -18.92 -17.20
N GLU A 892 -2.18 -19.75 -16.85
CA GLU A 892 -2.05 -21.20 -16.67
C GLU A 892 -3.05 -21.98 -17.55
N THR A 893 -2.53 -23.01 -18.24
CA THR A 893 -3.34 -24.08 -18.88
C THR A 893 -3.54 -25.19 -17.84
N ILE A 894 -4.76 -25.74 -17.75
CA ILE A 894 -5.12 -26.76 -16.74
C ILE A 894 -4.75 -28.14 -17.25
#